data_AF-A0A1Y1ML24-F1
#
_entry.id   AF-A0A1Y1ML24-F1
#
_cell.length_a   1.000
_cell.length_b   1.000
_cell.length_c   1.000
_cell.angle_alpha   90.00
_cell.angle_beta   90.00
_cell.angle_gamma   90.00
#
_symmetry.space_group_name_H-M   'P 1'
#
loop_
_entity.id
_entity.type
_entity.pdbx_description
1 polymer ?
#
loop_
_entity_poly.entity_id
_entity_poly.type
_entity_poly.pdbx_seq_one_letter_code
_entity_poly.pdbx_strand_id
1 'polypeptide(L)'
;MLEVLQKLTQTVNNLQHNIIFLFNGAEETGLQASHGFITQHKWAKEVRVVINLEAAGAGGKEILFQSGPKSPWLIDYYKKVPRPNGQVAGEEFFQSGAIPSDTDFRIFRDFGGAVGLDFAYDRNGYRYHTSFDDFENIPNGSYQHGGDNALALIRYLANAPELANIHGQIRESVVYYDFMGLFMVSYSGSTIIILNVLVSILSLAVALKSFYDFNLALSYESFKYIGLCVLVMLSSIIFALLFVLGVAVVIDSLKFSMSWYGNTWIILGLYNVPVIVVSFGIVALYNNYNTKVNLGISIHAQLQAHILRLIWTLLVLIGTCCGIRSTYAILVIVLFQTASFLVIHIFRLQYSVHKWAMVYVVFTLIPNIFLMKSGLEFVSLMVPICGRIGSEKNPEIIVGVAVLVLTIPISSSYAPLLVLLRKPHLLLATLSAVFVIFFIIVFTPLGFPYSGTENSPAPQRYWIYHLQKQIHYDNSGTKNKSGFFLFNLDRNSPNSIKKYVSEMKNMTEIDDCDAIFCGLPLASPRMVSTLYRSTWIPADPPILPTDIDLALNSKTVEDGIIVFNFTILGADSMSIYLSPKNGAKLDAISLVENLPDPIVWEKRSVYLIMYTSGKGKPQLTFTVSIKKPDVWNASVVDVAVAGKFMNDKYFVKTKAYEYFLAQFPKWTTLYPWLGIYKSWTF
;
A
#
# COMPACT_ATOMS: atom_id res chain seq x y z
N MET A 1 0.24 5.46 -24.26
CA MET A 1 -1.04 5.54 -25.02
C MET A 1 -0.88 6.20 -26.39
N LEU A 2 -0.38 7.43 -26.51
CA LEU A 2 -0.24 8.13 -27.81
C LEU A 2 0.54 7.33 -28.86
N GLU A 3 1.69 6.76 -28.48
CA GLU A 3 2.49 5.90 -29.36
C GLU A 3 1.72 4.66 -29.83
N VAL A 4 0.96 4.02 -28.94
CA VAL A 4 0.13 2.84 -29.27
C VAL A 4 -0.96 3.22 -30.27
N LEU A 5 -1.63 4.37 -30.07
CA LEU A 5 -2.62 4.90 -31.00
C LEU A 5 -2.01 5.18 -32.38
N GLN A 6 -0.82 5.81 -32.42
CA GLN A 6 -0.09 6.05 -33.66
C GLN A 6 0.23 4.73 -34.38
N LYS A 7 0.74 3.73 -33.67
CA LYS A 7 1.07 2.43 -34.27
C LYS A 7 -0.17 1.70 -34.80
N LEU A 8 -1.28 1.71 -34.06
CA LEU A 8 -2.52 1.06 -34.48
C LEU A 8 -3.15 1.72 -35.72
N THR A 9 -3.04 3.04 -35.86
CA THR A 9 -3.58 3.78 -37.01
C THR A 9 -2.74 3.65 -38.27
N GLN A 10 -1.44 3.38 -38.14
CA GLN A 10 -0.50 3.23 -39.27
C GLN A 10 -0.39 1.80 -39.81
N THR A 11 -0.87 0.80 -39.07
CA THR A 11 -0.83 -0.60 -39.49
C THR A 11 -2.19 -1.07 -39.96
N VAL A 12 -2.25 -1.81 -41.07
CA VAL A 12 -3.49 -2.49 -41.49
C VAL A 12 -3.85 -3.53 -40.42
N ASN A 13 -4.88 -3.23 -39.63
CA ASN A 13 -5.36 -4.09 -38.57
C ASN A 13 -6.81 -4.48 -38.85
N ASN A 14 -7.11 -5.78 -38.91
CA ASN A 14 -8.49 -6.29 -38.98
C ASN A 14 -9.07 -6.42 -37.57
N LEU A 15 -9.22 -5.30 -36.85
CA LEU A 15 -9.76 -5.29 -35.49
C LEU A 15 -11.25 -5.64 -35.50
N GLN A 16 -11.65 -6.63 -34.71
CA GLN A 16 -13.05 -7.05 -34.58
C GLN A 16 -13.86 -6.15 -33.63
N HIS A 17 -13.19 -5.53 -32.65
CA HIS A 17 -13.82 -4.70 -31.63
C HIS A 17 -13.22 -3.28 -31.62
N ASN A 18 -14.04 -2.31 -31.23
CA ASN A 18 -13.65 -0.91 -31.11
C ASN A 18 -12.65 -0.71 -29.96
N ILE A 19 -11.75 0.27 -30.11
CA ILE A 19 -10.79 0.68 -29.08
C ILE A 19 -11.07 2.14 -28.74
N ILE A 20 -11.25 2.43 -27.44
CA ILE A 20 -11.40 3.78 -26.92
C ILE A 20 -10.10 4.16 -26.21
N PHE A 21 -9.42 5.19 -26.70
CA PHE A 21 -8.34 5.85 -25.96
C PHE A 21 -8.93 6.98 -25.13
N LEU A 22 -9.00 6.80 -23.81
CA LEU A 22 -9.47 7.81 -22.89
C LEU A 22 -8.29 8.54 -22.24
N PHE A 23 -8.15 9.82 -22.56
CA PHE A 23 -7.22 10.73 -21.87
C PHE A 23 -8.03 11.61 -20.93
N ASN A 24 -8.33 11.11 -19.74
CA ASN A 24 -9.09 11.84 -18.73
C ASN A 24 -8.15 12.64 -17.80
N GLY A 25 -8.71 13.67 -17.15
CA GLY A 25 -8.03 14.44 -16.11
C GLY A 25 -8.61 14.18 -14.73
N ALA A 26 -8.24 14.99 -13.74
CA ALA A 26 -8.86 14.99 -12.41
C ALA A 26 -8.82 13.66 -11.62
N GLU A 27 -7.92 12.75 -11.99
CA GLU A 27 -7.57 11.53 -11.22
C GLU A 27 -7.07 11.95 -9.83
N GLU A 28 -6.06 12.82 -9.80
CA GLU A 28 -5.39 13.33 -8.59
C GLU A 28 -6.31 14.15 -7.66
N THR A 29 -7.53 14.45 -8.12
CA THR A 29 -8.57 15.14 -7.34
C THR A 29 -9.73 14.23 -6.95
N GLY A 30 -9.51 12.91 -6.97
CA GLY A 30 -10.48 11.90 -6.55
C GLY A 30 -11.22 11.22 -7.70
N LEU A 31 -10.53 10.92 -8.79
CA LEU A 31 -11.03 10.07 -9.89
C LEU A 31 -12.29 10.61 -10.57
N GLN A 32 -12.45 11.94 -10.59
CA GLN A 32 -13.74 12.56 -10.93
C GLN A 32 -14.09 12.38 -12.42
N ALA A 33 -13.11 12.48 -13.32
CA ALA A 33 -13.38 12.41 -14.75
C ALA A 33 -13.65 10.98 -15.25
N SER A 34 -13.00 9.96 -14.69
CA SER A 34 -13.33 8.56 -15.02
C SER A 34 -14.75 8.23 -14.55
N HIS A 35 -15.16 8.75 -13.39
CA HIS A 35 -16.52 8.60 -12.89
C HIS A 35 -17.53 9.30 -13.81
N GLY A 36 -17.27 10.55 -14.18
CA GLY A 36 -18.11 11.27 -15.14
C GLY A 36 -18.22 10.55 -16.49
N PHE A 37 -17.11 10.00 -17.01
CA PHE A 37 -17.13 9.23 -18.25
C PHE A 37 -18.01 7.99 -18.13
N ILE A 38 -17.74 7.10 -17.16
CA ILE A 38 -18.41 5.80 -17.10
C ILE A 38 -19.89 5.90 -16.71
N THR A 39 -20.29 6.94 -15.99
CA THR A 39 -21.69 7.12 -15.56
C THR A 39 -22.54 7.94 -16.54
N GLN A 40 -21.95 8.86 -17.31
CA GLN A 40 -22.72 9.83 -18.10
C GLN A 40 -22.41 9.80 -19.60
N HIS A 41 -21.21 9.38 -20.01
CA HIS A 41 -20.80 9.48 -21.41
C HIS A 41 -21.50 8.44 -22.29
N LYS A 42 -21.92 8.82 -23.51
CA LYS A 42 -22.64 7.93 -24.43
C LYS A 42 -21.90 6.62 -24.76
N TRP A 43 -20.57 6.67 -24.85
CA TRP A 43 -19.72 5.50 -25.12
C TRP A 43 -19.52 4.58 -23.92
N ALA A 44 -19.86 5.00 -22.70
CA ALA A 44 -19.68 4.18 -21.50
C ALA A 44 -20.39 2.82 -21.62
N LYS A 45 -21.56 2.79 -22.25
CA LYS A 45 -22.37 1.58 -22.47
C LYS A 45 -21.71 0.57 -23.41
N GLU A 46 -20.71 0.97 -24.19
CA GLU A 46 -19.95 0.11 -25.09
C GLU A 46 -18.68 -0.45 -24.43
N VAL A 47 -18.26 0.10 -23.29
CA VAL A 47 -17.08 -0.39 -22.58
C VAL A 47 -17.36 -1.78 -22.02
N ARG A 48 -16.45 -2.72 -22.31
CA ARG A 48 -16.51 -4.12 -21.84
C ARG A 48 -15.26 -4.50 -21.06
N VAL A 49 -14.10 -4.06 -21.56
CA VAL A 49 -12.80 -4.28 -20.94
C VAL A 49 -12.06 -2.96 -20.82
N VAL A 50 -11.37 -2.77 -19.69
CA VAL A 50 -10.53 -1.61 -19.41
C VAL A 50 -9.08 -2.04 -19.22
N ILE A 51 -8.17 -1.28 -19.83
CA ILE A 51 -6.74 -1.35 -19.56
C ILE A 51 -6.38 -0.02 -18.94
N ASN A 52 -6.11 -0.01 -17.64
CA ASN A 52 -5.68 1.18 -16.92
C ASN A 52 -4.14 1.19 -16.83
N LEU A 53 -3.53 2.34 -17.12
CA LEU A 53 -2.08 2.51 -17.12
C LEU A 53 -1.72 3.64 -16.15
N GLU A 54 -1.05 3.30 -15.06
CA GLU A 54 -0.75 4.17 -13.93
C GLU A 54 0.76 4.19 -13.60
N ALA A 55 1.16 5.07 -12.69
CA ALA A 55 2.47 5.08 -12.07
C ALA A 55 2.37 5.42 -10.58
N ALA A 56 2.95 4.58 -9.72
CA ALA A 56 3.23 4.84 -8.31
C ALA A 56 4.72 5.11 -8.04
N GLY A 57 5.52 5.27 -9.10
CA GLY A 57 6.95 5.52 -9.10
C GLY A 57 7.45 5.92 -10.49
N ALA A 58 8.73 6.31 -10.60
CA ALA A 58 9.29 6.89 -11.82
C ALA A 58 9.53 5.90 -12.98
N GLY A 59 9.24 4.61 -12.83
CA GLY A 59 9.34 3.66 -13.95
C GLY A 59 9.69 2.24 -13.51
N GLY A 60 10.65 1.61 -14.20
CA GLY A 60 10.93 0.18 -14.11
C GLY A 60 10.12 -0.65 -15.11
N LYS A 61 9.97 -1.94 -14.83
CA LYS A 61 9.00 -2.79 -15.55
C LYS A 61 7.62 -2.45 -14.99
N GLU A 62 6.66 -2.13 -15.84
CA GLU A 62 5.27 -2.01 -15.37
C GLU A 62 4.84 -3.34 -14.74
N ILE A 63 4.05 -3.29 -13.68
CA ILE A 63 3.53 -4.46 -12.99
C ILE A 63 2.02 -4.51 -13.15
N LEU A 64 1.49 -5.65 -13.56
CA LEU A 64 0.06 -5.96 -13.39
C LEU A 64 -0.19 -6.15 -11.89
N PHE A 65 -0.93 -5.22 -11.30
CA PHE A 65 -1.22 -5.24 -9.87
C PHE A 65 -2.72 -5.33 -9.58
N GLN A 66 -3.62 -5.21 -10.57
CA GLN A 66 -5.01 -5.64 -10.41
C GLN A 66 -5.54 -6.29 -11.70
N SER A 67 -6.39 -7.29 -11.51
CA SER A 67 -7.14 -7.95 -12.58
C SER A 67 -8.59 -8.20 -12.19
N GLY A 68 -9.46 -8.31 -13.19
CA GLY A 68 -10.82 -8.80 -13.00
C GLY A 68 -11.89 -7.72 -13.10
N PRO A 69 -13.05 -7.88 -12.42
CA PRO A 69 -13.34 -8.95 -11.47
C PRO A 69 -13.43 -10.31 -12.15
N LYS A 70 -12.87 -11.33 -11.49
CA LYS A 70 -13.00 -12.76 -11.80
C LYS A 70 -12.96 -13.11 -13.30
N SER A 71 -11.97 -12.60 -14.02
CA SER A 71 -11.86 -12.73 -15.48
C SER A 71 -10.51 -13.35 -15.87
N PRO A 72 -10.33 -14.67 -15.65
CA PRO A 72 -9.03 -15.33 -15.84
C PRO A 72 -8.54 -15.26 -17.29
N TRP A 73 -9.46 -15.24 -18.25
CA TRP A 73 -9.17 -15.16 -19.69
C TRP A 73 -8.35 -13.92 -20.08
N LEU A 74 -8.47 -12.80 -19.34
CA LEU A 74 -7.66 -11.60 -19.56
C LEU A 74 -6.17 -11.89 -19.33
N ILE A 75 -5.87 -12.71 -18.33
CA ILE A 75 -4.50 -13.09 -17.98
C ILE A 75 -3.91 -14.03 -19.04
N ASP A 76 -4.72 -14.86 -19.68
CA ASP A 76 -4.27 -15.73 -20.76
C ASP A 76 -3.79 -14.94 -22.00
N TYR A 77 -4.37 -13.76 -22.23
CA TYR A 77 -3.87 -12.82 -23.22
C TYR A 77 -2.65 -12.04 -22.72
N TYR A 78 -2.68 -11.54 -21.47
CA TYR A 78 -1.55 -10.79 -20.93
C TYR A 78 -0.27 -11.63 -20.84
N LYS A 79 -0.35 -12.92 -20.50
CA LYS A 79 0.81 -13.83 -20.49
C LYS A 79 1.51 -13.97 -21.86
N LYS A 80 0.82 -13.66 -22.97
CA LYS A 80 1.35 -13.74 -24.35
C LYS A 80 1.98 -12.44 -24.84
N VAL A 81 1.96 -11.36 -24.04
CA VAL A 81 2.64 -10.12 -24.41
C VAL A 81 4.16 -10.31 -24.41
N PRO A 82 4.94 -9.40 -25.01
CA PRO A 82 6.39 -9.59 -25.14
C PRO A 82 7.13 -9.73 -23.80
N ARG A 83 6.75 -8.98 -22.77
CA ARG A 83 7.44 -8.94 -21.47
C ARG A 83 6.45 -8.87 -20.32
N PRO A 84 5.65 -9.91 -20.06
CA PRO A 84 4.66 -9.88 -18.99
C PRO A 84 5.33 -9.76 -17.63
N ASN A 85 4.76 -8.93 -16.76
CA ASN A 85 5.16 -8.77 -15.38
C ASN A 85 3.93 -8.52 -14.49
N GLY A 86 3.82 -9.21 -13.37
CA GLY A 86 2.63 -9.12 -12.52
C GLY A 86 2.76 -9.95 -11.26
N GLN A 87 2.07 -9.56 -10.19
CA GLN A 87 2.03 -10.30 -8.93
C GLN A 87 0.64 -10.21 -8.31
N VAL A 88 -0.09 -11.33 -8.22
CA VAL A 88 -1.41 -11.37 -7.57
C VAL A 88 -1.35 -11.01 -6.08
N ALA A 89 -0.18 -11.20 -5.44
CA ALA A 89 0.04 -10.74 -4.07
C ALA A 89 -0.05 -9.20 -3.96
N GLY A 90 0.40 -8.48 -4.99
CA GLY A 90 0.23 -7.02 -5.09
C GLY A 90 -1.25 -6.64 -5.20
N GLU A 91 -2.03 -7.41 -5.94
CA GLU A 91 -3.49 -7.23 -6.04
C GLU A 91 -4.20 -7.41 -4.71
N GLU A 92 -3.91 -8.49 -3.98
CA GLU A 92 -4.50 -8.73 -2.66
C GLU A 92 -4.09 -7.65 -1.66
N PHE A 93 -2.82 -7.22 -1.69
CA PHE A 93 -2.32 -6.17 -0.81
C PHE A 93 -2.96 -4.80 -1.11
N PHE A 94 -3.10 -4.45 -2.40
CA PHE A 94 -3.78 -3.22 -2.82
C PHE A 94 -5.27 -3.25 -2.44
N GLN A 95 -5.99 -4.33 -2.76
CA GLN A 95 -7.42 -4.48 -2.47
C GLN A 95 -7.72 -4.54 -0.97
N SER A 96 -6.76 -4.95 -0.13
CA SER A 96 -6.91 -4.92 1.34
C SER A 96 -6.96 -3.50 1.93
N GLY A 97 -6.61 -2.48 1.16
CA GLY A 97 -6.48 -1.09 1.63
C GLY A 97 -5.17 -0.81 2.38
N ALA A 98 -4.24 -1.78 2.43
CA ALA A 98 -2.92 -1.57 3.02
C ALA A 98 -2.07 -0.55 2.25
N ILE A 99 -2.27 -0.46 0.93
CA ILE A 99 -1.78 0.66 0.11
C ILE A 99 -2.89 1.72 0.08
N PRO A 100 -2.66 2.94 0.62
CA PRO A 100 -3.67 3.98 0.68
C PRO A 100 -3.83 4.72 -0.66
N SER A 101 -3.92 3.98 -1.77
CA SER A 101 -4.09 4.50 -3.13
C SER A 101 -5.45 4.11 -3.70
N ASP A 102 -5.77 4.63 -4.87
CA ASP A 102 -6.89 4.24 -5.71
C ASP A 102 -6.50 4.51 -7.17
N THR A 103 -7.28 4.03 -8.13
CA THR A 103 -7.04 4.30 -9.56
C THR A 103 -8.36 4.39 -10.32
N ASP A 104 -8.31 4.94 -11.53
CA ASP A 104 -9.46 4.98 -12.43
C ASP A 104 -10.03 3.58 -12.71
N PHE A 105 -9.21 2.52 -12.66
CA PHE A 105 -9.66 1.14 -12.83
C PHE A 105 -10.82 0.77 -11.90
N ARG A 106 -10.75 1.19 -10.62
CA ARG A 106 -11.83 0.95 -9.66
C ARG A 106 -13.13 1.57 -10.12
N ILE A 107 -13.09 2.78 -10.67
CA ILE A 107 -14.28 3.50 -11.10
C ILE A 107 -14.98 2.77 -12.24
N PHE A 108 -14.22 2.31 -13.23
CA PHE A 108 -14.75 1.50 -14.33
C PHE A 108 -15.35 0.18 -13.85
N ARG A 109 -14.71 -0.45 -12.87
CA ARG A 109 -15.19 -1.71 -12.28
C ARG A 109 -16.48 -1.52 -11.49
N ASP A 110 -16.47 -0.60 -10.52
CA ASP A 110 -17.52 -0.50 -9.50
C ASP A 110 -18.77 0.22 -10.05
N PHE A 111 -18.59 1.23 -10.91
CA PHE A 111 -19.70 2.02 -11.46
C PHE A 111 -20.09 1.61 -12.89
N GLY A 112 -19.14 1.07 -13.67
CA GLY A 112 -19.40 0.60 -15.04
C GLY A 112 -19.65 -0.90 -15.17
N GLY A 113 -19.33 -1.69 -14.14
CA GLY A 113 -19.37 -3.16 -14.21
C GLY A 113 -18.36 -3.75 -15.20
N ALA A 114 -17.37 -2.96 -15.64
CA ALA A 114 -16.34 -3.41 -16.58
C ALA A 114 -15.35 -4.34 -15.89
N VAL A 115 -14.78 -5.26 -16.69
CA VAL A 115 -13.62 -6.06 -16.26
C VAL A 115 -12.35 -5.47 -16.87
N GLY A 116 -11.17 -5.85 -16.39
CA GLY A 116 -9.94 -5.33 -16.98
C GLY A 116 -8.68 -5.64 -16.21
N LEU A 117 -7.64 -4.88 -16.57
CA LEU A 117 -6.28 -5.01 -16.07
C LEU A 117 -5.76 -3.63 -15.68
N ASP A 118 -5.15 -3.54 -14.50
CA ASP A 118 -4.56 -2.32 -13.96
C ASP A 118 -3.04 -2.48 -13.80
N PHE A 119 -2.31 -1.60 -14.47
CA PHE A 119 -0.86 -1.63 -14.56
C PHE A 119 -0.28 -0.39 -13.90
N ALA A 120 0.81 -0.55 -13.14
CA ALA A 120 1.53 0.57 -12.57
C ALA A 120 3.04 0.44 -12.79
N TYR A 121 3.72 1.57 -12.99
CA TYR A 121 5.15 1.65 -12.66
C TYR A 121 5.32 1.82 -11.16
N ASP A 122 6.17 1.03 -10.50
CA ASP A 122 6.30 1.03 -9.05
C ASP A 122 7.74 1.32 -8.56
N ARG A 123 8.72 1.42 -9.47
CA ARG A 123 10.12 1.64 -9.09
C ARG A 123 10.36 3.10 -8.74
N ASN A 124 11.17 3.32 -7.70
CA ASN A 124 11.61 4.64 -7.25
C ASN A 124 10.45 5.57 -6.83
N GLY A 125 9.57 5.07 -5.96
CA GLY A 125 8.45 5.83 -5.40
C GLY A 125 8.83 7.06 -4.57
N TYR A 126 10.12 7.35 -4.35
CA TYR A 126 10.54 8.61 -3.71
C TYR A 126 10.20 9.83 -4.57
N ARG A 127 10.22 9.64 -5.89
CA ARG A 127 9.92 10.70 -6.87
C ARG A 127 8.43 10.96 -7.02
N TYR A 128 7.60 9.94 -6.76
CA TYR A 128 6.15 10.02 -6.91
C TYR A 128 5.57 11.24 -6.19
N HIS A 129 4.76 12.01 -6.92
CA HIS A 129 4.13 13.26 -6.49
C HIS A 129 5.10 14.38 -6.10
N THR A 130 6.39 14.30 -6.39
CA THR A 130 7.38 15.35 -6.02
C THR A 130 7.87 16.14 -7.22
N SER A 131 8.65 17.20 -6.99
CA SER A 131 9.36 17.91 -8.07
C SER A 131 10.39 17.05 -8.81
N PHE A 132 10.71 15.86 -8.31
CA PHE A 132 11.59 14.90 -8.97
C PHE A 132 10.84 13.97 -9.93
N ASP A 133 9.52 14.08 -10.01
CA ASP A 133 8.67 13.38 -10.96
C ASP A 133 8.74 14.08 -12.33
N ASP A 134 9.83 13.83 -13.04
CA ASP A 134 10.16 14.49 -14.30
C ASP A 134 10.72 13.48 -15.32
N PHE A 135 10.63 13.83 -16.61
CA PHE A 135 10.97 13.01 -17.76
C PHE A 135 12.38 12.39 -17.66
N GLU A 136 13.37 13.19 -17.27
CA GLU A 136 14.78 12.76 -17.17
C GLU A 136 15.01 11.63 -16.16
N ASN A 137 14.05 11.40 -15.26
CA ASN A 137 14.14 10.40 -14.21
C ASN A 137 13.46 9.08 -14.56
N ILE A 138 12.83 8.99 -15.73
CA ILE A 138 12.16 7.78 -16.19
C ILE A 138 13.19 6.88 -16.88
N PRO A 139 13.42 5.64 -16.41
CA PRO A 139 14.37 4.74 -17.06
C PRO A 139 14.00 4.48 -18.53
N ASN A 140 14.95 4.62 -19.46
CA ASN A 140 14.72 4.49 -20.91
C ASN A 140 13.94 3.23 -21.32
N GLY A 141 14.16 2.09 -20.64
CA GLY A 141 13.48 0.83 -20.95
C GLY A 141 12.01 0.77 -20.53
N SER A 142 11.53 1.70 -19.69
CA SER A 142 10.17 1.68 -19.16
C SER A 142 9.12 1.92 -20.24
N TYR A 143 9.28 2.97 -21.05
CA TYR A 143 8.35 3.27 -22.14
C TYR A 143 8.28 2.14 -23.16
N GLN A 144 9.42 1.55 -23.53
CA GLN A 144 9.46 0.44 -24.48
C GLN A 144 8.77 -0.79 -23.90
N HIS A 145 9.01 -1.11 -22.63
CA HIS A 145 8.36 -2.22 -21.95
C HIS A 145 6.83 -2.07 -21.95
N GLY A 146 6.33 -0.94 -21.44
CA GLY A 146 4.89 -0.70 -21.35
C GLY A 146 4.22 -0.51 -22.71
N GLY A 147 4.89 0.16 -23.64
CA GLY A 147 4.42 0.34 -25.02
C GLY A 147 4.27 -1.00 -25.77
N ASP A 148 5.29 -1.86 -25.72
CA ASP A 148 5.27 -3.17 -26.38
C ASP A 148 4.18 -4.07 -25.82
N ASN A 149 4.06 -4.12 -24.50
CA ASN A 149 3.06 -4.93 -23.81
C ASN A 149 1.65 -4.42 -24.08
N ALA A 150 1.41 -3.12 -23.91
CA ALA A 150 0.09 -2.52 -24.15
C ALA A 150 -0.35 -2.69 -25.61
N LEU A 151 0.55 -2.45 -26.59
CA LEU A 151 0.23 -2.63 -28.00
C LEU A 151 -0.13 -4.08 -28.33
N ALA A 152 0.63 -5.04 -27.82
CA ALA A 152 0.33 -6.47 -28.01
C ALA A 152 -0.99 -6.87 -27.35
N LEU A 153 -1.19 -6.48 -26.10
CA LEU A 153 -2.39 -6.77 -25.32
C LEU A 153 -3.65 -6.19 -25.98
N ILE A 154 -3.60 -4.93 -26.42
CA ILE A 154 -4.72 -4.28 -27.10
C ILE A 154 -5.06 -5.01 -28.40
N ARG A 155 -4.06 -5.42 -29.20
CA ARG A 155 -4.30 -6.19 -30.43
C ARG A 155 -4.93 -7.54 -30.15
N TYR A 156 -4.49 -8.23 -29.09
CA TYR A 156 -5.09 -9.49 -28.69
C TYR A 156 -6.54 -9.32 -28.26
N LEU A 157 -6.80 -8.38 -27.35
CA LEU A 157 -8.14 -8.15 -26.81
C LEU A 157 -9.10 -7.61 -27.86
N ALA A 158 -8.67 -6.71 -28.75
CA ALA A 158 -9.50 -6.19 -29.84
C ALA A 158 -9.94 -7.27 -30.85
N ASN A 159 -9.37 -8.47 -30.78
CA ASN A 159 -9.75 -9.63 -31.60
C ASN A 159 -10.24 -10.81 -30.76
N ALA A 160 -10.41 -10.63 -29.45
CA ALA A 160 -10.83 -11.68 -28.53
C ALA A 160 -12.33 -12.02 -28.75
N PRO A 161 -12.69 -13.28 -29.04
CA PRO A 161 -14.09 -13.68 -29.15
C PRO A 161 -14.85 -13.51 -27.83
N GLU A 162 -14.17 -13.56 -26.68
CA GLU A 162 -14.74 -13.40 -25.35
C GLU A 162 -15.43 -12.04 -25.15
N LEU A 163 -14.98 -11.00 -25.86
CA LEU A 163 -15.62 -9.67 -25.81
C LEU A 163 -17.03 -9.67 -26.41
N ALA A 164 -17.32 -10.53 -27.39
CA ALA A 164 -18.64 -10.63 -28.00
C ALA A 164 -19.67 -11.26 -27.05
N ASN A 165 -19.22 -12.11 -26.11
CA ASN A 165 -20.06 -12.76 -25.11
C ASN A 165 -19.38 -12.75 -23.73
N ILE A 166 -19.24 -11.56 -23.14
CA ILE A 166 -18.56 -11.39 -21.86
C ILE A 166 -19.33 -12.01 -20.68
N HIS A 167 -20.66 -12.08 -20.78
CA HIS A 167 -21.53 -12.64 -19.74
C HIS A 167 -21.50 -14.16 -19.69
N GLY A 168 -21.20 -14.82 -20.81
CA GLY A 168 -21.01 -16.27 -20.89
C GLY A 168 -19.64 -16.76 -20.41
N GLN A 169 -18.72 -15.85 -20.04
CA GLN A 169 -17.37 -16.23 -19.61
C GLN A 169 -17.36 -16.76 -18.18
N ILE A 170 -16.46 -17.71 -17.93
CA ILE A 170 -16.24 -18.29 -16.60
C ILE A 170 -15.79 -17.19 -15.65
N ARG A 171 -16.56 -16.98 -14.58
CA ARG A 171 -16.26 -16.01 -13.52
C ARG A 171 -15.54 -16.66 -12.36
N GLU A 172 -14.22 -16.77 -12.48
CA GLU A 172 -13.37 -17.37 -11.46
C GLU A 172 -12.21 -16.44 -11.05
N SER A 173 -11.72 -16.57 -9.83
CA SER A 173 -10.47 -15.91 -9.43
C SER A 173 -9.29 -16.44 -10.26
N VAL A 174 -8.24 -15.63 -10.37
CA VAL A 174 -7.04 -15.97 -11.11
C VAL A 174 -5.81 -15.74 -10.24
N VAL A 175 -4.87 -16.68 -10.31
CA VAL A 175 -3.54 -16.55 -9.72
C VAL A 175 -2.57 -16.26 -10.84
N TYR A 176 -1.75 -15.24 -10.66
CA TYR A 176 -0.68 -14.91 -11.59
C TYR A 176 0.51 -14.34 -10.85
N TYR A 177 1.71 -14.67 -11.34
CA TYR A 177 2.95 -14.15 -10.81
C TYR A 177 4.06 -14.26 -11.84
N ASP A 178 4.98 -13.31 -11.80
CA ASP A 178 6.24 -13.35 -12.54
C ASP A 178 7.26 -14.20 -11.78
N PHE A 179 7.76 -15.27 -12.42
CA PHE A 179 8.78 -16.14 -11.86
C PHE A 179 10.18 -15.62 -12.20
N MET A 180 10.81 -14.94 -11.23
CA MET A 180 12.19 -14.43 -11.32
C MET A 180 12.46 -13.40 -12.42
N GLY A 181 11.44 -12.81 -13.04
CA GLY A 181 11.56 -11.91 -14.19
C GLY A 181 11.77 -12.64 -15.52
N LEU A 182 11.59 -13.97 -15.53
CA LEU A 182 11.88 -14.83 -16.68
C LEU A 182 10.61 -15.13 -17.48
N PHE A 183 9.51 -15.47 -16.80
CA PHE A 183 8.23 -15.78 -17.42
C PHE A 183 7.08 -15.62 -16.43
N MET A 184 5.88 -15.38 -16.96
CA MET A 184 4.66 -15.28 -16.16
C MET A 184 3.97 -16.64 -16.03
N VAL A 185 3.62 -17.00 -14.79
CA VAL A 185 2.75 -18.14 -14.48
C VAL A 185 1.34 -17.62 -14.25
N SER A 186 0.35 -18.31 -14.80
CA SER A 186 -1.06 -18.03 -14.59
C SER A 186 -1.87 -19.31 -14.55
N TYR A 187 -2.88 -19.35 -13.70
CA TYR A 187 -3.87 -20.42 -13.63
C TYR A 187 -5.11 -19.98 -12.86
N SER A 188 -6.21 -20.73 -13.03
CA SER A 188 -7.50 -20.40 -12.39
C SER A 188 -7.54 -20.71 -10.90
N GLY A 189 -8.53 -20.17 -10.20
CA GLY A 189 -8.77 -20.39 -8.77
C GLY A 189 -8.91 -21.87 -8.39
N SER A 190 -9.64 -22.66 -9.17
CA SER A 190 -9.81 -24.10 -8.96
C SER A 190 -8.50 -24.83 -9.17
N THR A 191 -7.70 -24.39 -10.15
CA THR A 191 -6.41 -25.00 -10.44
C THR A 191 -5.45 -24.83 -9.27
N ILE A 192 -5.40 -23.67 -8.62
CA ILE A 192 -4.55 -23.49 -7.43
C ILE A 192 -5.01 -24.35 -6.25
N ILE A 193 -6.31 -24.52 -6.05
CA ILE A 193 -6.84 -25.40 -5.01
C ILE A 193 -6.38 -26.84 -5.26
N ILE A 194 -6.51 -27.33 -6.50
CA ILE A 194 -6.06 -28.68 -6.89
C ILE A 194 -4.55 -28.83 -6.68
N LEU A 195 -3.75 -27.87 -7.14
CA LEU A 195 -2.30 -27.90 -6.98
C LEU A 195 -1.89 -27.89 -5.50
N ASN A 196 -2.50 -27.02 -4.69
CA ASN A 196 -2.23 -26.95 -3.25
C ASN A 196 -2.54 -28.27 -2.55
N VAL A 197 -3.67 -28.91 -2.86
CA VAL A 197 -4.05 -30.21 -2.28
C VAL A 197 -3.11 -31.33 -2.75
N LEU A 198 -2.83 -31.44 -4.05
CA LEU A 198 -1.96 -32.50 -4.59
C LEU A 198 -0.53 -32.40 -4.06
N VAL A 199 0.04 -31.19 -4.04
CA VAL A 199 1.39 -30.97 -3.48
C VAL A 199 1.41 -31.23 -1.98
N SER A 200 0.33 -30.90 -1.25
CA SER A 200 0.23 -31.20 0.18
C SER A 200 0.15 -32.70 0.46
N ILE A 201 -0.62 -33.45 -0.33
CA ILE A 201 -0.68 -34.92 -0.24
C ILE A 201 0.70 -35.52 -0.53
N LEU A 202 1.39 -35.05 -1.58
CA LEU A 202 2.73 -35.51 -1.93
C LEU A 202 3.75 -35.18 -0.82
N SER A 203 3.70 -33.96 -0.27
CA SER A 203 4.53 -33.52 0.86
C SER A 203 4.34 -34.44 2.08
N LEU A 204 3.09 -34.79 2.39
CA LEU A 204 2.77 -35.72 3.47
C LEU A 204 3.29 -37.14 3.18
N ALA A 205 3.02 -37.67 1.97
CA ALA A 205 3.47 -39.00 1.57
C ALA A 205 4.99 -39.16 1.63
N VAL A 206 5.75 -38.16 1.13
CA VAL A 206 7.22 -38.15 1.20
C VAL A 206 7.69 -38.06 2.66
N ALA A 207 7.03 -37.29 3.53
CA ALA A 207 7.38 -37.24 4.95
C ALA A 207 7.14 -38.60 5.63
N LEU A 208 5.97 -39.22 5.42
CA LEU A 208 5.64 -40.54 5.97
C LEU A 208 6.61 -41.62 5.51
N LYS A 209 6.98 -41.62 4.22
CA LYS A 209 8.01 -42.53 3.69
C LYS A 209 9.36 -42.33 4.37
N SER A 210 9.76 -41.09 4.62
CA SER A 210 11.01 -40.77 5.32
C SER A 210 10.97 -41.23 6.78
N PHE A 211 9.86 -41.01 7.47
CA PHE A 211 9.67 -41.48 8.85
C PHE A 211 9.73 -43.00 8.94
N TYR A 212 9.17 -43.71 7.96
CA TYR A 212 9.30 -45.15 7.83
C TYR A 212 10.76 -45.58 7.60
N ASP A 213 11.46 -44.96 6.65
CA ASP A 213 12.86 -45.31 6.33
C ASP A 213 13.84 -45.02 7.48
N PHE A 214 13.51 -44.04 8.32
CA PHE A 214 14.27 -43.70 9.51
C PHE A 214 13.92 -44.59 10.72
N ASN A 215 13.06 -45.60 10.54
CA ASN A 215 12.56 -46.48 11.60
C ASN A 215 11.97 -45.69 12.79
N LEU A 216 11.28 -44.58 12.51
CA LEU A 216 10.60 -43.82 13.54
C LEU A 216 9.40 -44.64 14.03
N ALA A 217 9.54 -45.31 15.17
CA ALA A 217 8.44 -46.07 15.77
C ALA A 217 7.26 -45.13 16.11
N LEU A 218 6.04 -45.65 16.05
CA LEU A 218 4.83 -45.01 16.61
C LEU A 218 4.89 -45.03 18.15
N SER A 219 5.96 -44.49 18.71
CA SER A 219 6.24 -44.45 20.14
C SER A 219 5.96 -43.05 20.69
N TYR A 220 5.68 -42.99 21.99
CA TYR A 220 5.49 -41.73 22.71
C TYR A 220 6.70 -40.78 22.54
N GLU A 221 7.92 -41.32 22.55
CA GLU A 221 9.15 -40.51 22.40
C GLU A 221 9.28 -39.88 21.00
N SER A 222 8.89 -40.58 19.93
CA SER A 222 8.86 -40.02 18.57
C SER A 222 7.85 -38.89 18.45
N PHE A 223 6.62 -39.09 18.97
CA PHE A 223 5.59 -38.05 18.95
C PHE A 223 5.96 -36.83 19.80
N LYS A 224 6.55 -37.06 20.98
CA LYS A 224 7.08 -36.01 21.85
C LYS A 224 8.17 -35.21 21.15
N TYR A 225 9.09 -35.87 20.45
CA TYR A 225 10.14 -35.19 19.66
C TYR A 225 9.53 -34.31 18.56
N ILE A 226 8.63 -34.86 17.74
CA ILE A 226 7.97 -34.12 16.65
C ILE A 226 7.20 -32.93 17.21
N GLY A 227 6.38 -33.15 18.25
CA GLY A 227 5.59 -32.09 18.89
C GLY A 227 6.47 -30.98 19.47
N LEU A 228 7.58 -31.34 20.14
CA LEU A 228 8.53 -30.36 20.66
C LEU A 228 9.23 -29.60 19.53
N CYS A 229 9.60 -30.26 18.45
CA CYS A 229 10.22 -29.62 17.29
C CYS A 229 9.26 -28.61 16.62
N VAL A 230 7.98 -28.98 16.44
CA VAL A 230 6.93 -28.05 15.97
C VAL A 230 6.81 -26.85 16.91
N LEU A 231 6.73 -27.08 18.23
CA LEU A 231 6.64 -26.01 19.22
C LEU A 231 7.85 -25.07 19.18
N VAL A 232 9.06 -25.62 19.03
CA VAL A 232 10.30 -24.84 18.89
C VAL A 232 10.28 -24.00 17.61
N MET A 233 9.85 -24.57 16.47
CA MET A 233 9.76 -23.82 15.21
C MET A 233 8.72 -22.69 15.29
N LEU A 234 7.54 -22.95 15.85
CA LEU A 234 6.50 -21.92 16.01
C LEU A 234 6.91 -20.85 17.02
N SER A 235 7.49 -21.23 18.17
CA SER A 235 8.00 -20.25 19.13
C SER A 235 9.14 -19.42 18.55
N SER A 236 9.98 -19.99 17.68
CA SER A 236 11.06 -19.26 17.00
C SER A 236 10.56 -18.08 16.16
N ILE A 237 9.37 -18.19 15.57
CA ILE A 237 8.71 -17.12 14.81
C ILE A 237 8.14 -16.06 15.76
N ILE A 238 7.50 -16.50 16.86
CA ILE A 238 6.93 -15.60 17.87
C ILE A 238 8.03 -14.75 18.53
N PHE A 239 9.13 -15.37 18.95
CA PHE A 239 10.24 -14.63 19.56
C PHE A 239 10.94 -13.70 18.56
N ALA A 240 11.07 -14.10 17.30
CA ALA A 240 11.58 -13.20 16.26
C ALA A 240 10.66 -11.98 16.08
N LEU A 241 9.33 -12.18 16.09
CA LEU A 241 8.36 -11.09 16.03
C LEU A 241 8.48 -10.15 17.22
N LEU A 242 8.51 -10.69 18.44
CA LEU A 242 8.67 -9.88 19.66
C LEU A 242 9.98 -9.08 19.65
N PHE A 243 11.07 -9.68 19.15
CA PHE A 243 12.35 -8.99 19.03
C PHE A 243 12.29 -7.85 18.02
N VAL A 244 11.74 -8.09 16.83
CA VAL A 244 11.56 -7.07 15.79
C VAL A 244 10.69 -5.91 16.28
N LEU A 245 9.57 -6.21 16.95
CA LEU A 245 8.71 -5.19 17.55
C LEU A 245 9.44 -4.41 18.64
N GLY A 246 10.26 -5.09 19.46
CA GLY A 246 11.12 -4.45 20.45
C GLY A 246 12.10 -3.46 19.83
N VAL A 247 12.82 -3.88 18.78
CA VAL A 247 13.74 -3.01 18.03
C VAL A 247 13.00 -1.81 17.43
N ALA A 248 11.85 -2.04 16.79
CA ALA A 248 11.03 -0.99 16.19
C ALA A 248 10.58 0.05 17.22
N VAL A 249 10.13 -0.39 18.40
CA VAL A 249 9.71 0.50 19.49
C VAL A 249 10.89 1.27 20.08
N VAL A 250 12.06 0.64 20.24
CA VAL A 250 13.27 1.30 20.76
C VAL A 250 13.74 2.40 19.82
N ILE A 251 13.87 2.12 18.52
CA ILE A 251 14.32 3.11 17.52
C ILE A 251 13.36 4.30 17.45
N ASP A 252 12.05 4.02 17.46
CA ASP A 252 11.04 5.08 17.41
C ASP A 252 10.98 5.92 18.69
N SER A 253 11.19 5.30 19.84
CA SER A 253 11.29 6.00 21.13
C SER A 253 12.53 6.91 21.17
N LEU A 254 13.64 6.48 20.56
CA LEU A 254 14.87 7.26 20.45
C LEU A 254 14.82 8.35 19.37
N LYS A 255 13.74 8.46 18.59
CA LYS A 255 13.57 9.44 17.50
C LYS A 255 14.54 9.28 16.32
N PHE A 256 14.96 8.04 16.05
CA PHE A 256 15.77 7.66 14.87
C PHE A 256 14.96 6.83 13.86
N SER A 257 13.63 6.99 13.85
CA SER A 257 12.75 6.28 12.93
C SER A 257 13.11 6.57 11.47
N MET A 258 12.88 5.56 10.65
CA MET A 258 13.06 5.55 9.20
C MET A 258 14.51 5.67 8.73
N SER A 259 15.50 5.33 9.56
CA SER A 259 16.92 5.36 9.16
C SER A 259 17.23 4.63 7.83
N TRP A 260 16.42 3.63 7.49
CA TRP A 260 16.46 2.89 6.23
C TRP A 260 15.77 3.56 5.02
N TYR A 261 15.10 4.70 5.18
CA TYR A 261 14.31 5.35 4.12
C TYR A 261 15.17 5.74 2.93
N GLY A 262 16.25 6.51 3.13
CA GLY A 262 17.22 6.78 2.05
C GLY A 262 18.19 5.62 1.80
N ASN A 263 18.37 4.73 2.78
CA ASN A 263 19.39 3.69 2.81
C ASN A 263 18.78 2.31 3.08
N THR A 264 18.07 1.75 2.10
CA THR A 264 17.29 0.51 2.26
C THR A 264 18.11 -0.71 2.69
N TRP A 265 19.42 -0.72 2.44
CA TRP A 265 20.33 -1.77 2.88
C TRP A 265 20.41 -1.89 4.42
N ILE A 266 20.08 -0.83 5.17
CA ILE A 266 20.02 -0.86 6.65
C ILE A 266 19.00 -1.90 7.14
N ILE A 267 17.91 -2.12 6.39
CA ILE A 267 16.86 -3.12 6.70
C ILE A 267 17.46 -4.53 6.84
N LEU A 268 18.52 -4.84 6.07
CA LEU A 268 19.17 -6.14 6.13
C LEU A 268 19.74 -6.42 7.52
N GLY A 269 20.60 -5.53 8.02
CA GLY A 269 21.20 -5.74 9.34
C GLY A 269 20.26 -5.41 10.50
N LEU A 270 19.32 -4.48 10.31
CA LEU A 270 18.42 -4.03 11.38
C LEU A 270 17.25 -5.00 11.64
N TYR A 271 16.73 -5.64 10.60
CA TYR A 271 15.54 -6.49 10.70
C TYR A 271 15.76 -7.92 10.20
N ASN A 272 16.37 -8.14 9.03
CA ASN A 272 16.55 -9.50 8.49
C ASN A 272 17.50 -10.33 9.39
N VAL A 273 18.65 -9.76 9.74
CA VAL A 273 19.67 -10.45 10.55
C VAL A 273 19.12 -10.85 11.93
N PRO A 274 18.46 -9.98 12.69
CA PRO A 274 17.84 -10.36 13.96
C PRO A 274 16.80 -11.46 13.86
N VAL A 275 15.94 -11.43 12.82
CA VAL A 275 14.98 -12.51 12.58
C VAL A 275 15.72 -13.85 12.45
N ILE A 276 16.80 -13.88 11.66
CA ILE A 276 17.63 -15.08 11.50
C ILE A 276 18.27 -15.48 12.84
N VAL A 277 18.90 -14.54 13.55
CA VAL A 277 19.60 -14.80 14.82
C VAL A 277 18.67 -15.39 15.87
N VAL A 278 17.50 -14.79 16.06
CA VAL A 278 16.54 -15.23 17.09
C VAL A 278 15.93 -16.57 16.70
N SER A 279 15.49 -16.72 15.44
CA SER A 279 14.89 -17.99 15.00
C SER A 279 15.90 -19.14 15.01
N PHE A 280 17.12 -18.91 14.51
CA PHE A 280 18.17 -19.94 14.51
C PHE A 280 18.70 -20.19 15.92
N GLY A 281 18.77 -19.18 16.78
CA GLY A 281 19.18 -19.29 18.17
C GLY A 281 18.29 -20.24 18.96
N ILE A 282 16.96 -20.12 18.81
CA ILE A 282 16.00 -20.99 19.48
C ILE A 282 16.14 -22.45 19.00
N VAL A 283 16.29 -22.65 17.68
CA VAL A 283 16.52 -23.99 17.10
C VAL A 283 17.86 -24.57 17.55
N ALA A 284 18.92 -23.76 17.60
CA ALA A 284 20.25 -24.17 18.06
C ALA A 284 20.27 -24.53 19.55
N LEU A 285 19.58 -23.76 20.40
CA LEU A 285 19.41 -24.07 21.82
C LEU A 285 18.69 -25.41 21.98
N TYR A 286 17.57 -25.61 21.27
CA TYR A 286 16.87 -26.89 21.28
C TYR A 286 17.78 -28.06 20.87
N ASN A 287 18.56 -27.91 19.80
CA ASN A 287 19.49 -28.94 19.34
C ASN A 287 20.60 -29.24 20.36
N ASN A 288 21.04 -28.26 21.15
CA ASN A 288 22.05 -28.46 22.18
C ASN A 288 21.51 -29.19 23.42
N TYR A 289 20.25 -28.93 23.81
CA TYR A 289 19.64 -29.55 24.98
C TYR A 289 18.94 -30.88 24.69
N ASN A 290 18.51 -31.12 23.44
CA ASN A 290 17.79 -32.32 23.05
C ASN A 290 18.74 -33.43 22.53
N THR A 291 19.68 -33.86 23.37
CA THR A 291 20.63 -34.95 23.08
C THR A 291 20.10 -36.34 23.41
N LYS A 292 18.86 -36.45 23.93
CA LYS A 292 18.30 -37.70 24.46
C LYS A 292 17.67 -38.63 23.41
N VAL A 293 17.62 -38.23 22.13
CA VAL A 293 17.13 -39.10 21.07
C VAL A 293 18.31 -39.75 20.37
N ASN A 294 18.40 -41.08 20.41
CA ASN A 294 19.44 -41.89 19.74
C ASN A 294 19.29 -41.90 18.21
N LEU A 295 19.19 -40.72 17.58
CA LEU A 295 19.13 -40.55 16.13
C LEU A 295 20.48 -40.06 15.61
N GLY A 296 20.91 -40.60 14.47
CA GLY A 296 22.09 -40.08 13.78
C GLY A 296 21.89 -38.60 13.40
N ILE A 297 22.96 -37.81 13.47
CA ILE A 297 22.98 -36.37 13.15
C ILE A 297 22.31 -36.07 11.79
N SER A 298 22.54 -36.93 10.80
CA SER A 298 21.91 -36.85 9.47
C SER A 298 20.38 -36.95 9.50
N ILE A 299 19.86 -37.92 10.27
CA ILE A 299 18.43 -38.21 10.38
C ILE A 299 17.75 -37.09 11.15
N HIS A 300 18.37 -36.60 12.23
CA HIS A 300 17.84 -35.48 13.01
C HIS A 300 17.66 -34.22 12.14
N ALA A 301 18.66 -33.85 11.32
CA ALA A 301 18.55 -32.72 10.41
C ALA A 301 17.46 -32.92 9.34
N GLN A 302 17.35 -34.12 8.74
CA GLN A 302 16.32 -34.42 7.75
C GLN A 302 14.90 -34.39 8.36
N LEU A 303 14.73 -34.91 9.58
CA LEU A 303 13.45 -34.85 10.30
C LEU A 303 13.01 -33.42 10.56
N GLN A 304 13.92 -32.54 11.02
CA GLN A 304 13.60 -31.12 11.19
C GLN A 304 13.21 -30.46 9.86
N ALA A 305 13.90 -30.78 8.77
CA ALA A 305 13.52 -30.28 7.44
C ALA A 305 12.14 -30.78 6.98
N HIS A 306 11.77 -32.04 7.25
CA HIS A 306 10.42 -32.53 6.99
C HIS A 306 9.37 -31.83 7.85
N ILE A 307 9.61 -31.67 9.15
CA ILE A 307 8.66 -31.01 10.07
C ILE A 307 8.43 -29.57 9.62
N LEU A 308 9.49 -28.83 9.30
CA LEU A 308 9.38 -27.47 8.77
C LEU A 308 8.57 -27.43 7.47
N ARG A 309 8.86 -28.33 6.53
CA ARG A 309 8.09 -28.45 5.29
C ARG A 309 6.61 -28.72 5.56
N LEU A 310 6.28 -29.55 6.54
CA LEU A 310 4.91 -29.85 6.93
C LEU A 310 4.20 -28.65 7.58
N ILE A 311 4.92 -27.81 8.34
CA ILE A 311 4.37 -26.53 8.84
C ILE A 311 4.01 -25.62 7.66
N TRP A 312 4.89 -25.49 6.66
CA TRP A 312 4.58 -24.73 5.44
C TRP A 312 3.43 -25.35 4.64
N THR A 313 3.35 -26.68 4.59
CA THR A 313 2.24 -27.41 3.96
C THR A 313 0.92 -27.09 4.63
N LEU A 314 0.88 -27.06 5.97
CA LEU A 314 -0.30 -26.66 6.73
C LEU A 314 -0.70 -25.22 6.44
N LEU A 315 0.26 -24.29 6.34
CA LEU A 315 -0.02 -22.90 5.99
C LEU A 315 -0.60 -22.75 4.56
N VAL A 316 -0.13 -23.55 3.60
CA VAL A 316 -0.72 -23.62 2.26
C VAL A 316 -2.18 -24.07 2.33
N LEU A 317 -2.48 -25.12 3.10
CA LEU A 317 -3.85 -25.61 3.26
C LEU A 317 -4.76 -24.59 3.96
N ILE A 318 -4.30 -23.96 5.04
CA ILE A 318 -5.04 -22.89 5.74
C ILE A 318 -5.32 -21.73 4.78
N GLY A 319 -4.31 -21.25 4.07
CA GLY A 319 -4.48 -20.15 3.11
C GLY A 319 -5.42 -20.52 1.95
N THR A 320 -5.40 -21.79 1.52
CA THR A 320 -6.34 -22.31 0.50
C THR A 320 -7.78 -22.25 1.03
N CYS A 321 -8.02 -22.70 2.26
CA CYS A 321 -9.33 -22.63 2.91
C CYS A 321 -9.82 -21.18 3.09
N CYS A 322 -8.90 -20.25 3.34
CA CYS A 322 -9.20 -18.81 3.44
C CYS A 322 -9.36 -18.12 2.07
N GLY A 323 -9.16 -18.83 0.95
CA GLY A 323 -9.27 -18.25 -0.40
C GLY A 323 -8.12 -17.29 -0.76
N ILE A 324 -6.97 -17.38 -0.08
CA ILE A 324 -5.80 -16.52 -0.31
C ILE A 324 -5.04 -17.01 -1.55
N ARG A 325 -4.94 -16.16 -2.57
CA ARG A 325 -4.28 -16.47 -3.85
C ARG A 325 -2.76 -16.41 -3.76
N SER A 326 -2.21 -15.52 -2.92
CA SER A 326 -0.77 -15.43 -2.65
C SER A 326 -0.16 -16.66 -1.98
N THR A 327 -0.95 -17.68 -1.65
CA THR A 327 -0.46 -19.00 -1.19
C THR A 327 0.51 -19.67 -2.17
N TYR A 328 0.50 -19.28 -3.45
CA TYR A 328 1.49 -19.74 -4.43
C TYR A 328 2.94 -19.53 -3.95
N ALA A 329 3.22 -18.46 -3.19
CA ALA A 329 4.57 -18.13 -2.74
C ALA A 329 5.10 -19.20 -1.77
N ILE A 330 4.24 -19.69 -0.87
CA ILE A 330 4.57 -20.78 0.05
C ILE A 330 4.51 -22.13 -0.66
N LEU A 331 3.56 -22.32 -1.60
CA LEU A 331 3.47 -23.54 -2.42
C LEU A 331 4.79 -23.83 -3.14
N VAL A 332 5.43 -22.81 -3.73
CA VAL A 332 6.72 -22.94 -4.42
C VAL A 332 7.79 -23.48 -3.46
N ILE A 333 7.83 -23.05 -2.19
CA ILE A 333 8.73 -23.62 -1.18
C ILE A 333 8.43 -25.10 -0.95
N VAL A 334 7.16 -25.43 -0.67
CA VAL A 334 6.75 -26.80 -0.35
C VAL A 334 7.01 -27.74 -1.53
N LEU A 335 6.76 -27.29 -2.76
CA LEU A 335 6.98 -28.06 -3.99
C LEU A 335 8.46 -28.41 -4.16
N PHE A 336 9.36 -27.41 -4.12
CA PHE A 336 10.79 -27.63 -4.33
C PHE A 336 11.42 -28.44 -3.18
N GLN A 337 11.01 -28.20 -1.93
CA GLN A 337 11.45 -29.03 -0.81
C GLN A 337 10.93 -30.47 -0.93
N THR A 338 9.70 -30.68 -1.36
CA THR A 338 9.15 -32.04 -1.60
C THR A 338 9.92 -32.75 -2.72
N ALA A 339 10.18 -32.05 -3.83
CA ALA A 339 10.97 -32.57 -4.94
C ALA A 339 12.40 -32.94 -4.51
N SER A 340 13.03 -32.13 -3.65
CA SER A 340 14.37 -32.43 -3.12
C SER A 340 14.42 -33.78 -2.40
N PHE A 341 13.45 -34.05 -1.53
CA PHE A 341 13.37 -35.32 -0.79
C PHE A 341 12.95 -36.49 -1.68
N LEU A 342 12.14 -36.25 -2.70
CA LEU A 342 11.83 -37.28 -3.70
C LEU A 342 13.11 -37.73 -4.42
N VAL A 343 13.94 -36.79 -4.87
CA VAL A 343 15.25 -37.09 -5.51
C VAL A 343 16.16 -37.82 -4.53
N ILE A 344 16.25 -37.37 -3.28
CA ILE A 344 17.02 -38.05 -2.22
C ILE A 344 16.58 -39.51 -2.08
N HIS A 345 15.28 -39.78 -2.06
CA HIS A 345 14.73 -41.14 -1.94
C HIS A 345 14.98 -42.00 -3.18
N ILE A 346 14.76 -41.47 -4.39
CA ILE A 346 14.96 -42.17 -5.66
C ILE A 346 16.41 -42.68 -5.76
N PHE A 347 17.37 -41.83 -5.41
CA PHE A 347 18.81 -42.14 -5.51
C PHE A 347 19.41 -42.70 -4.21
N ARG A 348 18.59 -42.96 -3.18
CA ARG A 348 19.00 -43.47 -1.87
C ARG A 348 20.11 -42.64 -1.20
N LEU A 349 20.05 -41.31 -1.33
CA LEU A 349 21.08 -40.38 -0.86
C LEU A 349 20.96 -40.04 0.64
N GLN A 350 19.86 -40.42 1.30
CA GLN A 350 19.53 -40.10 2.69
C GLN A 350 20.59 -40.55 3.71
N TYR A 351 21.38 -41.57 3.36
CA TYR A 351 22.41 -42.16 4.23
C TYR A 351 23.73 -41.38 4.23
N SER A 352 23.93 -40.44 3.29
CA SER A 352 25.14 -39.63 3.19
C SER A 352 24.85 -38.16 3.48
N VAL A 353 25.39 -37.65 4.61
CA VAL A 353 25.20 -36.26 5.07
C VAL A 353 25.46 -35.25 3.95
N HIS A 354 26.59 -35.38 3.26
CA HIS A 354 26.98 -34.45 2.20
C HIS A 354 26.07 -34.52 0.98
N LYS A 355 25.67 -35.73 0.55
CA LYS A 355 24.89 -35.91 -0.67
C LYS A 355 23.46 -35.39 -0.51
N TRP A 356 22.77 -35.76 0.59
CA TRP A 356 21.41 -35.28 0.80
C TRP A 356 21.39 -33.76 1.05
N ALA A 357 22.34 -33.24 1.84
CA ALA A 357 22.38 -31.81 2.14
C ALA A 357 22.65 -30.97 0.88
N MET A 358 23.52 -31.45 -0.03
CA MET A 358 23.76 -30.82 -1.32
C MET A 358 22.48 -30.75 -2.15
N VAL A 359 21.77 -31.88 -2.31
CA VAL A 359 20.50 -31.92 -3.06
C VAL A 359 19.47 -30.99 -2.43
N TYR A 360 19.32 -31.04 -1.10
CA TYR A 360 18.39 -30.18 -0.36
C TYR A 360 18.69 -28.68 -0.58
N VAL A 361 19.95 -28.26 -0.43
CA VAL A 361 20.37 -26.87 -0.62
C VAL A 361 20.13 -26.43 -2.07
N VAL A 362 20.53 -27.22 -3.07
CA VAL A 362 20.35 -26.88 -4.50
C VAL A 362 18.88 -26.66 -4.83
N PHE A 363 17.99 -27.54 -4.38
CA PHE A 363 16.56 -27.39 -4.62
C PHE A 363 15.95 -26.21 -3.86
N THR A 364 16.46 -25.88 -2.66
CA THR A 364 15.95 -24.77 -1.84
C THR A 364 16.44 -23.41 -2.35
N LEU A 365 17.56 -23.34 -3.08
CA LEU A 365 18.05 -22.08 -3.65
C LEU A 365 17.04 -21.44 -4.62
N ILE A 366 16.34 -22.24 -5.44
CA ILE A 366 15.38 -21.75 -6.43
C ILE A 366 14.20 -21.00 -5.77
N PRO A 367 13.39 -21.60 -4.86
CA PRO A 367 12.30 -20.90 -4.20
C PRO A 367 12.80 -19.70 -3.37
N ASN A 368 14.01 -19.78 -2.83
CA ASN A 368 14.59 -18.67 -2.06
C ASN A 368 14.96 -17.47 -2.94
N ILE A 369 15.58 -17.68 -4.10
CA ILE A 369 15.87 -16.60 -5.06
C ILE A 369 14.57 -15.95 -5.53
N PHE A 370 13.53 -16.76 -5.77
CA PHE A 370 12.21 -16.29 -6.15
C PHE A 370 11.61 -15.36 -5.09
N LEU A 371 11.57 -15.81 -3.83
CA LEU A 371 11.06 -15.01 -2.72
C LEU A 371 11.93 -13.80 -2.40
N MET A 372 13.25 -13.89 -2.55
CA MET A 372 14.15 -12.74 -2.39
C MET A 372 13.83 -11.66 -3.43
N LYS A 373 13.64 -12.03 -4.70
CA LYS A 373 13.23 -11.08 -5.74
C LYS A 373 11.89 -10.41 -5.40
N SER A 374 10.87 -11.20 -5.08
CA SER A 374 9.55 -10.67 -4.71
C SER A 374 9.61 -9.80 -3.45
N GLY A 375 10.46 -10.17 -2.48
CA GLY A 375 10.69 -9.37 -1.29
C GLY A 375 11.38 -8.04 -1.57
N LEU A 376 12.34 -7.99 -2.49
CA LEU A 376 12.98 -6.76 -2.93
C LEU A 376 12.01 -5.82 -3.65
N GLU A 377 11.14 -6.36 -4.52
CA GLU A 377 10.06 -5.60 -5.17
C GLU A 377 9.11 -5.01 -4.11
N PHE A 378 8.67 -5.83 -3.15
CA PHE A 378 7.79 -5.41 -2.07
C PHE A 378 8.41 -4.31 -1.18
N VAL A 379 9.67 -4.47 -0.76
CA VAL A 379 10.40 -3.47 0.04
C VAL A 379 10.59 -2.17 -0.75
N SER A 380 10.89 -2.27 -2.06
CA SER A 380 11.05 -1.10 -2.93
C SER A 380 9.77 -0.26 -3.06
N LEU A 381 8.60 -0.90 -2.98
CA LEU A 381 7.30 -0.22 -2.94
C LEU A 381 6.98 0.33 -1.55
N MET A 382 7.17 -0.47 -0.50
CA MET A 382 6.77 -0.11 0.87
C MET A 382 7.59 1.02 1.48
N VAL A 383 8.91 1.07 1.24
CA VAL A 383 9.79 2.06 1.87
C VAL A 383 9.39 3.49 1.50
N PRO A 384 9.21 3.86 0.20
CA PRO A 384 8.75 5.20 -0.15
C PRO A 384 7.36 5.55 0.39
N ILE A 385 6.44 4.57 0.45
CA ILE A 385 5.09 4.75 1.01
C ILE A 385 5.17 5.14 2.49
N CYS A 386 6.09 4.54 3.26
CA CYS A 386 6.28 4.87 4.68
C CYS A 386 6.65 6.35 4.94
N GLY A 387 7.22 7.06 3.95
CA GLY A 387 7.47 8.51 4.03
C GLY A 387 6.27 9.40 3.71
N ARG A 388 5.06 8.81 3.58
CA ARG A 388 3.81 9.52 3.32
C ARG A 388 2.56 8.86 3.93
N ILE A 389 2.73 7.96 4.90
CA ILE A 389 1.60 7.28 5.57
C ILE A 389 1.02 8.03 6.78
N GLY A 390 1.55 9.22 7.09
CA GLY A 390 1.16 10.02 8.25
C GLY A 390 2.10 9.84 9.45
N SER A 391 2.11 10.84 10.34
CA SER A 391 2.93 10.84 11.57
C SER A 391 2.38 9.96 12.69
N GLU A 392 1.12 9.53 12.60
CA GLU A 392 0.48 8.70 13.63
C GLU A 392 0.94 7.24 13.58
N LYS A 393 1.14 6.70 12.38
CA LYS A 393 1.57 5.31 12.16
C LYS A 393 3.04 5.14 12.47
N ASN A 394 3.43 3.96 12.96
CA ASN A 394 4.83 3.63 13.20
C ASN A 394 5.40 2.83 12.01
N PRO A 395 6.23 3.46 11.14
CA PRO A 395 6.79 2.80 9.97
C PRO A 395 7.80 1.68 10.35
N GLU A 396 8.44 1.75 11.52
CA GLU A 396 9.35 0.70 11.98
C GLU A 396 8.63 -0.63 12.23
N ILE A 397 7.42 -0.57 12.79
CA ILE A 397 6.59 -1.76 13.00
C ILE A 397 6.15 -2.33 11.65
N ILE A 398 5.70 -1.48 10.73
CA ILE A 398 5.22 -1.89 9.40
C ILE A 398 6.33 -2.59 8.62
N VAL A 399 7.51 -1.96 8.50
CA VAL A 399 8.65 -2.53 7.77
C VAL A 399 9.23 -3.74 8.51
N GLY A 400 9.36 -3.69 9.83
CA GLY A 400 9.86 -4.81 10.62
C GLY A 400 9.01 -6.07 10.44
N VAL A 401 7.68 -5.96 10.57
CA VAL A 401 6.75 -7.10 10.40
C VAL A 401 6.75 -7.60 8.95
N ALA A 402 6.72 -6.69 7.96
CA ALA A 402 6.81 -7.06 6.56
C ALA A 402 8.08 -7.87 6.26
N VAL A 403 9.23 -7.38 6.73
CA VAL A 403 10.53 -8.03 6.54
C VAL A 403 10.56 -9.38 7.24
N LEU A 404 9.97 -9.51 8.42
CA LEU A 404 9.84 -10.80 9.11
C LEU A 404 9.05 -11.81 8.26
N VAL A 405 7.90 -11.42 7.72
CA VAL A 405 7.06 -12.28 6.87
C VAL A 405 7.80 -12.74 5.61
N LEU A 406 8.68 -11.90 5.06
CA LEU A 406 9.53 -12.25 3.90
C LEU A 406 10.75 -13.09 4.30
N THR A 407 11.37 -12.82 5.45
CA THR A 407 12.63 -13.45 5.88
C THR A 407 12.43 -14.86 6.41
N ILE A 408 11.35 -15.13 7.15
CA ILE A 408 11.12 -16.44 7.78
C ILE A 408 11.00 -17.57 6.73
N PRO A 409 10.19 -17.45 5.65
CA PRO A 409 10.10 -18.50 4.64
C PRO A 409 11.44 -18.83 3.98
N ILE A 410 12.27 -17.81 3.76
CA ILE A 410 13.60 -17.94 3.15
C ILE A 410 14.59 -18.60 4.12
N SER A 411 14.74 -18.01 5.31
CA SER A 411 15.78 -18.39 6.26
C SER A 411 15.48 -19.69 6.99
N SER A 412 14.21 -19.96 7.32
CA SER A 412 13.81 -21.18 8.06
C SER A 412 14.25 -22.46 7.36
N SER A 413 14.26 -22.47 6.02
CA SER A 413 14.70 -23.62 5.22
C SER A 413 16.14 -24.05 5.54
N TYR A 414 16.98 -23.17 6.07
CA TYR A 414 18.36 -23.51 6.45
C TYR A 414 18.52 -23.84 7.94
N ALA A 415 17.51 -23.59 8.78
CA ALA A 415 17.56 -23.88 10.21
C ALA A 415 17.84 -25.37 10.54
N PRO A 416 17.28 -26.37 9.82
CA PRO A 416 17.60 -27.79 10.04
C PRO A 416 19.09 -28.12 9.85
N LEU A 417 19.81 -27.35 9.02
CA LEU A 417 21.23 -27.58 8.74
C LEU A 417 22.14 -27.16 9.90
N LEU A 418 21.64 -26.40 10.88
CA LEU A 418 22.38 -26.01 12.07
C LEU A 418 22.89 -27.22 12.87
N VAL A 419 22.14 -28.33 12.80
CA VAL A 419 22.48 -29.63 13.41
C VAL A 419 23.80 -30.17 12.86
N LEU A 420 24.09 -29.89 11.58
CA LEU A 420 25.29 -30.37 10.90
C LEU A 420 26.52 -29.50 11.22
N LEU A 421 26.33 -28.32 11.83
CA LEU A 421 27.42 -27.41 12.15
C LEU A 421 28.11 -27.83 13.46
N ARG A 422 29.44 -27.85 13.44
CA ARG A 422 30.25 -28.12 14.64
C ARG A 422 30.14 -27.02 15.70
N LYS A 423 30.02 -25.76 15.27
CA LYS A 423 30.00 -24.57 16.15
C LYS A 423 28.89 -23.58 15.70
N PRO A 424 27.60 -23.92 15.86
CA PRO A 424 26.50 -23.03 15.46
C PRO A 424 26.50 -21.69 16.20
N HIS A 425 27.02 -21.64 17.43
CA HIS A 425 27.16 -20.41 18.20
C HIS A 425 28.09 -19.37 17.54
N LEU A 426 29.09 -19.80 16.75
CA LEU A 426 29.98 -18.86 16.05
C LEU A 426 29.24 -18.13 14.93
N LEU A 427 28.42 -18.85 14.16
CA LEU A 427 27.55 -18.26 13.14
C LEU A 427 26.60 -17.24 13.78
N LEU A 428 25.95 -17.63 14.88
CA LEU A 428 25.03 -16.75 15.62
C LEU A 428 25.76 -15.52 16.15
N ALA A 429 26.96 -15.67 16.73
CA ALA A 429 27.76 -14.55 17.22
C ALA A 429 28.17 -13.59 16.09
N THR A 430 28.56 -14.11 14.92
CA THR A 430 28.88 -13.28 13.75
C THR A 430 27.65 -12.50 13.27
N LEU A 431 26.49 -13.15 13.16
CA LEU A 431 25.25 -12.47 12.78
C LEU A 431 24.80 -11.44 13.83
N SER A 432 24.93 -11.75 15.12
CA SER A 432 24.67 -10.79 16.20
C SER A 432 25.60 -9.58 16.12
N ALA A 433 26.88 -9.78 15.79
CA ALA A 433 27.81 -8.67 15.57
C ALA A 433 27.39 -7.80 14.38
N VAL A 434 26.91 -8.39 13.28
CA VAL A 434 26.34 -7.64 12.14
C VAL A 434 25.13 -6.81 12.60
N PHE A 435 24.20 -7.38 13.37
CA PHE A 435 23.08 -6.61 13.91
C PHE A 435 23.56 -5.43 14.77
N VAL A 436 24.51 -5.65 15.68
CA VAL A 436 25.04 -4.58 16.55
C VAL A 436 25.68 -3.47 15.72
N ILE A 437 26.45 -3.80 14.67
CA ILE A 437 27.05 -2.81 13.77
C ILE A 437 25.95 -1.98 13.10
N PHE A 438 24.92 -2.61 12.55
CA PHE A 438 23.82 -1.90 11.88
C PHE A 438 22.98 -1.08 12.86
N PHE A 439 22.76 -1.59 14.08
CA PHE A 439 22.10 -0.85 15.14
C PHE A 439 22.90 0.41 15.51
N ILE A 440 24.24 0.34 15.56
CA ILE A 440 25.08 1.53 15.76
C ILE A 440 24.97 2.49 14.58
N ILE A 441 24.96 2.00 13.33
CA ILE A 441 24.85 2.82 12.11
C ILE A 441 23.60 3.71 12.15
N VAL A 442 22.47 3.24 12.70
CA VAL A 442 21.23 4.03 12.85
C VAL A 442 21.47 5.36 13.56
N PHE A 443 22.42 5.42 14.51
CA PHE A 443 22.72 6.62 15.30
C PHE A 443 23.82 7.50 14.68
N THR A 444 24.30 7.17 13.49
CA THR A 444 25.32 7.93 12.75
C THR A 444 24.70 8.76 11.63
N PRO A 445 25.45 9.67 10.97
CA PRO A 445 24.95 10.38 9.79
C PRO A 445 24.47 9.46 8.65
N LEU A 446 24.95 8.22 8.58
CA LEU A 446 24.47 7.23 7.60
C LEU A 446 23.03 6.77 7.88
N GLY A 447 22.58 6.86 9.13
CA GLY A 447 21.20 6.62 9.53
C GLY A 447 20.28 7.81 9.29
N PHE A 448 20.76 8.93 8.74
CA PHE A 448 19.89 10.04 8.38
C PHE A 448 18.99 9.65 7.19
N PRO A 449 17.66 9.76 7.33
CA PRO A 449 16.72 9.19 6.36
C PRO A 449 16.62 9.94 5.03
N TYR A 450 16.85 11.25 5.00
CA TYR A 450 16.43 12.09 3.87
C TYR A 450 17.56 12.52 2.94
N SER A 451 17.24 12.69 1.66
CA SER A 451 18.15 13.21 0.64
C SER A 451 17.40 14.08 -0.37
N GLY A 452 18.03 15.20 -0.75
CA GLY A 452 17.55 16.11 -1.80
C GLY A 452 18.36 16.03 -3.10
N THR A 453 19.26 15.04 -3.22
CA THR A 453 20.10 14.89 -4.41
C THR A 453 19.29 14.38 -5.59
N GLU A 454 19.42 14.99 -6.76
CA GLU A 454 18.66 14.62 -7.97
C GLU A 454 18.85 13.15 -8.39
N ASN A 455 20.04 12.58 -8.20
CA ASN A 455 20.35 11.20 -8.60
C ASN A 455 19.74 10.14 -7.68
N SER A 456 19.57 10.45 -6.39
CA SER A 456 19.06 9.53 -5.38
C SER A 456 18.20 10.28 -4.35
N PRO A 457 17.04 10.82 -4.77
CA PRO A 457 16.19 11.60 -3.88
C PRO A 457 15.49 10.68 -2.88
N ALA A 458 15.40 11.13 -1.64
CA ALA A 458 14.60 10.53 -0.59
C ALA A 458 13.98 11.68 0.23
N PRO A 459 13.06 12.47 -0.34
CA PRO A 459 12.64 13.70 0.27
C PRO A 459 11.68 13.47 1.43
N GLN A 460 11.73 14.36 2.42
CA GLN A 460 10.63 14.51 3.39
C GLN A 460 9.60 15.50 2.81
N ARG A 461 8.33 15.12 2.81
CA ARG A 461 7.25 15.87 2.14
C ARG A 461 6.49 16.77 3.12
N TYR A 462 6.21 18.01 2.70
CA TYR A 462 5.46 18.98 3.50
C TYR A 462 4.36 19.65 2.68
N TRP A 463 3.10 19.38 3.02
CA TRP A 463 1.99 20.24 2.56
C TRP A 463 1.84 21.38 3.54
N ILE A 464 2.00 22.59 3.02
CA ILE A 464 2.04 23.81 3.83
C ILE A 464 0.97 24.72 3.32
N TYR A 465 0.01 25.07 4.18
CA TYR A 465 -1.02 26.04 3.87
C TYR A 465 -0.72 27.34 4.62
N HIS A 466 -0.67 28.45 3.91
CA HIS A 466 -0.90 29.76 4.53
C HIS A 466 -2.41 29.97 4.61
N LEU A 467 -2.97 29.72 5.79
CA LEU A 467 -4.41 29.53 6.00
C LEU A 467 -5.02 30.71 6.75
N GLN A 468 -6.16 31.18 6.26
CA GLN A 468 -7.09 32.04 7.00
C GLN A 468 -8.32 31.23 7.42
N LYS A 469 -8.72 31.32 8.69
CA LYS A 469 -9.92 30.68 9.23
C LYS A 469 -10.88 31.76 9.73
N GLN A 470 -12.15 31.64 9.36
CA GLN A 470 -13.28 32.41 9.88
C GLN A 470 -14.32 31.42 10.39
N ILE A 471 -14.27 31.14 11.69
CA ILE A 471 -15.09 30.10 12.31
C ILE A 471 -16.24 30.74 13.05
N HIS A 472 -17.46 30.41 12.66
CA HIS A 472 -18.66 30.82 13.37
C HIS A 472 -19.00 29.84 14.51
N TYR A 473 -19.24 30.37 15.70
CA TYR A 473 -19.69 29.62 16.88
C TYR A 473 -21.01 30.17 17.37
N ASP A 474 -21.98 29.29 17.63
CA ASP A 474 -23.34 29.66 18.05
C ASP A 474 -23.36 30.60 19.28
N ASN A 475 -22.42 30.45 20.22
CA ASN A 475 -22.40 31.20 21.48
C ASN A 475 -21.34 32.32 21.55
N SER A 476 -20.36 32.35 20.65
CA SER A 476 -19.22 33.29 20.75
C SER A 476 -18.98 34.13 19.49
N GLY A 477 -19.90 34.05 18.52
CA GLY A 477 -19.79 34.76 17.26
C GLY A 477 -18.69 34.19 16.37
N THR A 478 -18.19 35.02 15.46
CA THR A 478 -17.20 34.61 14.47
C THR A 478 -15.79 34.93 14.94
N LYS A 479 -14.92 33.92 15.01
CA LYS A 479 -13.49 34.06 15.32
C LYS A 479 -12.64 33.97 14.06
N ASN A 480 -11.73 34.93 13.90
CA ASN A 480 -10.76 34.95 12.81
C ASN A 480 -9.39 34.53 13.32
N LYS A 481 -8.76 33.57 12.64
CA LYS A 481 -7.39 33.11 12.91
C LYS A 481 -6.63 32.97 11.60
N SER A 482 -5.33 33.23 11.60
CA SER A 482 -4.46 32.99 10.46
C SER A 482 -3.14 32.39 10.88
N GLY A 483 -2.51 31.63 9.98
CA GLY A 483 -1.27 30.93 10.30
C GLY A 483 -0.77 30.01 9.20
N PHE A 484 0.40 29.44 9.46
CA PHE A 484 0.95 28.36 8.66
C PHE A 484 0.48 27.02 9.23
N PHE A 485 -0.17 26.23 8.41
CA PHE A 485 -0.58 24.87 8.72
C PHE A 485 0.30 23.88 7.98
N LEU A 486 1.01 23.04 8.73
CA LEU A 486 1.86 21.99 8.18
C LEU A 486 1.17 20.64 8.41
N PHE A 487 0.87 19.96 7.31
CA PHE A 487 0.32 18.62 7.35
C PHE A 487 1.44 17.58 7.50
N ASN A 488 1.48 16.88 8.63
CA ASN A 488 2.59 16.00 9.00
C ASN A 488 2.45 14.60 8.37
N LEU A 489 2.94 14.47 7.13
CA LEU A 489 2.87 13.26 6.29
C LEU A 489 3.82 12.11 6.70
N ASP A 490 4.77 12.38 7.57
CA ASP A 490 5.90 11.49 7.87
C ASP A 490 6.14 11.42 9.39
N ARG A 491 6.69 10.28 9.87
CA ARG A 491 6.89 10.00 11.30
C ARG A 491 7.81 11.01 12.01
N ASN A 492 8.81 11.54 11.31
CA ASN A 492 9.76 12.50 11.86
C ASN A 492 9.25 13.95 11.76
N SER A 493 8.14 14.21 11.05
CA SER A 493 7.54 15.54 10.98
C SER A 493 6.83 15.90 12.30
N PRO A 494 6.98 17.13 12.81
CA PRO A 494 7.80 18.23 12.29
C PRO A 494 9.20 18.30 12.94
N ASN A 495 9.59 17.31 13.76
CA ASN A 495 10.79 17.35 14.59
C ASN A 495 12.08 17.51 13.78
N SER A 496 12.15 16.90 12.59
CA SER A 496 13.28 16.95 11.67
C SER A 496 13.67 18.37 11.24
N ILE A 497 12.70 19.30 11.15
CA ILE A 497 12.91 20.67 10.65
C ILE A 497 13.08 21.72 11.74
N LYS A 498 12.80 21.40 13.02
CA LYS A 498 12.79 22.37 14.14
C LYS A 498 14.09 23.16 14.30
N LYS A 499 15.23 22.58 13.89
CA LYS A 499 16.54 23.23 13.97
C LYS A 499 16.85 24.17 12.79
N TYR A 500 16.08 24.09 11.70
CA TYR A 500 16.30 24.86 10.49
C TYR A 500 15.28 26.00 10.33
N VAL A 501 14.02 25.74 10.69
CA VAL A 501 12.91 26.67 10.52
C VAL A 501 12.62 27.36 11.85
N SER A 502 12.89 28.66 11.94
CA SER A 502 12.88 29.41 13.20
C SER A 502 11.49 29.55 13.82
N GLU A 503 10.46 29.66 12.99
CA GLU A 503 9.05 29.84 13.34
C GLU A 503 8.46 28.60 14.03
N MET A 504 9.12 27.45 13.91
CA MET A 504 8.73 26.22 14.62
C MET A 504 8.75 26.37 16.14
N LYS A 505 9.47 27.36 16.69
CA LYS A 505 9.45 27.68 18.13
C LYS A 505 8.08 28.20 18.60
N ASN A 506 7.32 28.81 17.69
CA ASN A 506 6.00 29.38 17.96
C ASN A 506 4.87 28.42 17.59
N MET A 507 5.18 27.14 17.31
CA MET A 507 4.14 26.16 17.01
C MET A 507 3.20 25.99 18.20
N THR A 508 1.91 25.92 17.92
CA THR A 508 0.88 25.62 18.91
C THR A 508 0.14 24.35 18.51
N GLU A 509 -0.51 23.73 19.49
CA GLU A 509 -1.51 22.71 19.18
C GLU A 509 -2.71 23.36 18.47
N ILE A 510 -3.42 22.55 17.68
CA ILE A 510 -4.63 22.97 17.00
C ILE A 510 -5.78 22.89 18.02
N ASP A 511 -6.25 24.05 18.49
CA ASP A 511 -7.25 24.19 19.56
C ASP A 511 -8.70 24.34 19.03
N ASP A 512 -8.87 24.68 17.75
CA ASP A 512 -10.18 24.95 17.14
C ASP A 512 -11.02 23.69 16.82
N CYS A 513 -10.77 22.55 17.47
CA CYS A 513 -11.35 21.25 17.09
C CYS A 513 -12.86 21.08 17.36
N ASP A 514 -13.47 22.04 18.05
CA ASP A 514 -14.93 22.20 18.11
C ASP A 514 -15.53 22.50 16.72
N ALA A 515 -14.75 23.12 15.83
CA ALA A 515 -15.13 23.30 14.44
C ALA A 515 -14.96 22.00 13.64
N ILE A 516 -15.70 21.86 12.53
CA ILE A 516 -15.58 20.71 11.65
C ILE A 516 -14.12 20.58 11.18
N PHE A 517 -13.50 19.44 11.48
CA PHE A 517 -12.07 19.16 11.21
C PHE A 517 -11.10 20.25 11.70
N CYS A 518 -11.38 20.84 12.86
CA CYS A 518 -10.57 21.91 13.48
C CYS A 518 -10.37 23.17 12.61
N GLY A 519 -11.27 23.42 11.66
CA GLY A 519 -11.16 24.54 10.73
C GLY A 519 -10.03 24.38 9.72
N LEU A 520 -9.70 23.15 9.31
CA LEU A 520 -8.60 22.84 8.42
C LEU A 520 -9.08 22.27 7.07
N PRO A 521 -8.36 22.56 5.97
CA PRO A 521 -8.67 22.01 4.66
C PRO A 521 -8.31 20.52 4.61
N LEU A 522 -9.33 19.66 4.60
CA LEU A 522 -9.18 18.23 4.34
C LEU A 522 -9.21 17.95 2.84
N ALA A 523 -8.18 17.31 2.30
CA ALA A 523 -8.14 16.91 0.89
C ALA A 523 -8.75 15.51 0.61
N SER A 524 -8.89 14.64 1.62
CA SER A 524 -9.58 13.34 1.51
C SER A 524 -10.00 12.84 2.88
N PRO A 525 -11.14 12.12 3.01
CA PRO A 525 -11.57 11.48 4.27
C PRO A 525 -10.51 10.58 4.92
N ARG A 526 -9.60 9.98 4.12
CA ARG A 526 -8.55 9.08 4.62
C ARG A 526 -7.51 9.80 5.49
N MET A 527 -7.48 11.13 5.47
CA MET A 527 -6.45 11.96 6.12
C MET A 527 -6.90 12.55 7.46
N VAL A 528 -8.11 12.24 7.91
CA VAL A 528 -8.66 12.77 9.17
C VAL A 528 -7.78 12.42 10.37
N SER A 529 -7.22 11.20 10.44
CA SER A 529 -6.35 10.78 11.55
C SER A 529 -5.07 11.61 11.66
N THR A 530 -4.50 12.02 10.52
CA THR A 530 -3.23 12.76 10.46
C THR A 530 -3.41 14.24 10.86
N LEU A 531 -4.63 14.79 10.77
CA LEU A 531 -4.91 16.17 11.18
C LEU A 531 -4.56 16.43 12.65
N TYR A 532 -4.88 15.49 13.56
CA TYR A 532 -4.65 15.64 14.99
C TYR A 532 -3.18 15.82 15.39
N ARG A 533 -2.25 15.34 14.56
CA ARG A 533 -0.81 15.46 14.79
C ARG A 533 -0.14 16.49 13.89
N SER A 534 -0.92 17.24 13.13
CA SER A 534 -0.42 18.31 12.27
C SER A 534 -0.05 19.55 13.08
N THR A 535 0.66 20.49 12.47
CA THR A 535 1.26 21.62 13.18
C THR A 535 0.64 22.94 12.74
N TRP A 536 0.34 23.81 13.71
CA TRP A 536 -0.11 25.17 13.48
C TRP A 536 0.92 26.17 13.99
N ILE A 537 1.17 27.21 13.20
CA ILE A 537 2.06 28.32 13.57
C ILE A 537 1.29 29.63 13.31
N PRO A 538 0.98 30.43 14.34
CA PRO A 538 0.31 31.72 14.15
C PRO A 538 1.11 32.65 13.23
N ALA A 539 0.44 33.28 12.27
CA ALA A 539 1.02 34.23 11.33
C ALA A 539 -0.04 35.20 10.80
N ASP A 540 0.39 36.26 10.13
CA ASP A 540 -0.50 37.22 9.44
C ASP A 540 -1.34 36.53 8.36
N PRO A 541 -2.48 37.10 7.93
CA PRO A 541 -3.33 36.49 6.91
C PRO A 541 -2.66 36.39 5.52
N PRO A 542 -3.01 35.37 4.72
CA PRO A 542 -2.58 35.22 3.33
C PRO A 542 -3.20 36.29 2.42
N ILE A 543 -2.58 36.52 1.26
CA ILE A 543 -3.15 37.31 0.16
C ILE A 543 -3.94 36.35 -0.73
N LEU A 544 -5.24 36.24 -0.50
CA LEU A 544 -6.09 35.30 -1.23
C LEU A 544 -6.46 35.83 -2.62
N PRO A 545 -6.38 35.01 -3.69
CA PRO A 545 -6.79 35.42 -5.03
C PRO A 545 -8.29 35.76 -5.12
N THR A 546 -9.11 34.98 -4.42
CA THR A 546 -10.57 35.12 -4.38
C THR A 546 -11.04 34.77 -2.97
N ASP A 547 -12.07 35.47 -2.48
CA ASP A 547 -12.72 35.08 -1.23
C ASP A 547 -13.71 33.93 -1.45
N ILE A 548 -14.08 33.23 -0.38
CA ILE A 548 -15.16 32.24 -0.40
C ILE A 548 -16.42 32.84 0.18
N ASP A 549 -17.53 32.63 -0.52
CA ASP A 549 -18.85 33.01 -0.04
C ASP A 549 -19.86 31.87 -0.20
N LEU A 550 -20.78 31.80 0.76
CA LEU A 550 -21.88 30.84 0.80
C LEU A 550 -23.19 31.64 0.87
N ALA A 551 -23.85 31.75 -0.28
CA ALA A 551 -25.16 32.39 -0.38
C ALA A 551 -26.27 31.35 -0.10
N LEU A 552 -27.16 31.68 0.84
CA LEU A 552 -28.44 30.98 1.01
C LEU A 552 -29.48 31.64 0.10
N ASN A 553 -29.83 30.96 -0.99
CA ASN A 553 -30.77 31.47 -1.98
C ASN A 553 -32.23 31.35 -1.51
N SER A 554 -32.57 30.24 -0.86
CA SER A 554 -33.92 29.97 -0.35
C SER A 554 -33.90 28.94 0.78
N LYS A 555 -34.89 29.04 1.68
CA LYS A 555 -35.16 28.08 2.76
C LYS A 555 -36.65 27.76 2.75
N THR A 556 -37.01 26.50 2.56
CA THR A 556 -38.41 26.02 2.63
C THR A 556 -38.55 24.96 3.71
N VAL A 557 -39.74 24.86 4.30
CA VAL A 557 -40.05 23.92 5.38
C VAL A 557 -41.36 23.22 5.04
N GLU A 558 -41.30 21.90 4.84
CA GLU A 558 -42.45 21.04 4.52
C GLU A 558 -42.34 19.74 5.33
N ASP A 559 -43.39 19.35 6.04
CA ASP A 559 -43.52 18.07 6.75
C ASP A 559 -42.32 17.64 7.64
N GLY A 560 -41.71 18.60 8.35
CA GLY A 560 -40.56 18.34 9.23
C GLY A 560 -39.22 18.17 8.49
N ILE A 561 -39.20 18.49 7.19
CA ILE A 561 -38.02 18.57 6.35
C ILE A 561 -37.77 20.05 6.01
N ILE A 562 -36.53 20.48 6.20
CA ILE A 562 -36.07 21.82 5.87
C ILE A 562 -35.16 21.69 4.65
N VAL A 563 -35.50 22.39 3.57
CA VAL A 563 -34.72 22.38 2.34
C VAL A 563 -34.01 23.71 2.20
N PHE A 564 -32.67 23.66 2.14
CA PHE A 564 -31.80 24.79 1.89
C PHE A 564 -31.32 24.76 0.44
N ASN A 565 -31.29 25.92 -0.21
CA ASN A 565 -30.67 26.10 -1.52
C ASN A 565 -29.43 26.98 -1.38
N PHE A 566 -28.26 26.39 -1.57
CA PHE A 566 -26.98 27.05 -1.42
C PHE A 566 -26.35 27.36 -2.77
N THR A 567 -25.59 28.46 -2.81
CA THR A 567 -24.64 28.74 -3.89
C THR A 567 -23.30 29.13 -3.28
N ILE A 568 -22.27 28.38 -3.67
CA ILE A 568 -20.89 28.60 -3.23
C ILE A 568 -20.10 29.20 -4.38
N LEU A 569 -19.34 30.24 -4.05
CA LEU A 569 -18.36 30.88 -4.92
C LEU A 569 -17.02 30.89 -4.20
N GLY A 570 -15.92 30.56 -4.88
CA GLY A 570 -14.63 30.49 -4.19
C GLY A 570 -13.43 30.03 -5.01
N ALA A 571 -12.68 29.09 -4.44
CA ALA A 571 -11.48 28.52 -5.03
C ALA A 571 -11.82 27.49 -6.13
N ASP A 572 -10.84 27.21 -6.99
CA ASP A 572 -10.87 26.13 -7.98
C ASP A 572 -10.90 24.74 -7.34
N SER A 573 -10.37 24.58 -6.13
CA SER A 573 -10.57 23.38 -5.30
C SER A 573 -11.20 23.73 -3.95
N MET A 574 -12.37 23.17 -3.68
CA MET A 574 -13.12 23.38 -2.44
C MET A 574 -13.52 22.05 -1.80
N SER A 575 -13.40 22.00 -0.48
CA SER A 575 -13.96 20.95 0.36
C SER A 575 -15.12 21.55 1.15
N ILE A 576 -16.34 21.05 0.91
CA ILE A 576 -17.56 21.54 1.56
C ILE A 576 -18.00 20.49 2.56
N TYR A 577 -18.21 20.93 3.80
CA TYR A 577 -18.59 20.09 4.92
C TYR A 577 -20.01 20.41 5.34
N LEU A 578 -20.84 19.38 5.43
CA LEU A 578 -22.22 19.48 5.92
C LEU A 578 -22.32 18.63 7.18
N SER A 579 -22.66 19.25 8.31
CA SER A 579 -22.86 18.55 9.57
C SER A 579 -24.22 18.87 10.18
N PRO A 580 -25.20 17.94 10.11
CA PRO A 580 -26.44 18.09 10.84
C PRO A 580 -26.19 18.29 12.34
N LYS A 581 -27.01 19.13 12.99
CA LYS A 581 -26.98 19.32 14.45
C LYS A 581 -27.61 18.11 15.16
N ASN A 582 -27.41 18.01 16.47
CA ASN A 582 -27.98 16.92 17.28
C ASN A 582 -29.51 16.85 17.11
N GLY A 583 -30.02 15.65 16.82
CA GLY A 583 -31.45 15.42 16.56
C GLY A 583 -31.91 15.72 15.12
N ALA A 584 -31.05 16.28 14.26
CA ALA A 584 -31.29 16.46 12.84
C ALA A 584 -30.54 15.39 12.02
N LYS A 585 -31.09 15.02 10.86
CA LYS A 585 -30.45 14.09 9.91
C LYS A 585 -30.47 14.65 8.50
N LEU A 586 -29.39 14.44 7.76
CA LEU A 586 -29.36 14.71 6.32
C LEU A 586 -30.24 13.67 5.63
N ASP A 587 -31.22 14.14 4.86
CA ASP A 587 -32.20 13.31 4.15
C ASP A 587 -31.83 13.15 2.68
N ALA A 588 -31.53 14.27 2.01
CA ALA A 588 -31.14 14.28 0.59
C ALA A 588 -30.23 15.47 0.25
N ILE A 589 -29.48 15.31 -0.84
CA ILE A 589 -28.72 16.39 -1.50
C ILE A 589 -28.88 16.28 -3.01
N SER A 590 -28.99 17.39 -3.73
CA SER A 590 -29.18 17.38 -5.20
C SER A 590 -28.01 16.82 -6.02
N LEU A 591 -26.89 16.49 -5.38
CA LEU A 591 -25.64 16.09 -6.05
C LEU A 591 -25.51 14.58 -6.24
N VAL A 592 -26.22 13.78 -5.45
CA VAL A 592 -26.17 12.32 -5.50
C VAL A 592 -27.56 11.73 -5.27
N GLU A 593 -27.84 10.58 -5.88
CA GLU A 593 -29.11 9.87 -5.67
C GLU A 593 -29.18 9.20 -4.30
N ASN A 594 -28.06 8.62 -3.84
CA ASN A 594 -27.94 7.93 -2.56
C ASN A 594 -26.85 8.60 -1.72
N LEU A 595 -27.16 8.85 -0.45
CA LEU A 595 -26.19 9.43 0.48
C LEU A 595 -25.10 8.40 0.84
N PRO A 596 -23.81 8.80 0.82
CA PRO A 596 -22.74 7.96 1.31
C PRO A 596 -22.76 7.86 2.85
N ASP A 597 -22.06 6.88 3.40
CA ASP A 597 -21.84 6.79 4.84
C ASP A 597 -21.14 8.06 5.36
N PRO A 598 -21.64 8.69 6.44
CA PRO A 598 -21.05 9.91 6.98
C PRO A 598 -19.73 9.64 7.69
N ILE A 599 -18.85 10.63 7.69
CA ILE A 599 -17.69 10.68 8.57
C ILE A 599 -18.18 11.08 9.96
N VAL A 600 -17.75 10.39 11.00
CA VAL A 600 -18.07 10.77 12.38
C VAL A 600 -16.98 11.71 12.91
N TRP A 601 -17.36 12.93 13.29
CA TRP A 601 -16.49 13.94 13.90
C TRP A 601 -17.16 14.50 15.16
N GLU A 602 -16.48 14.43 16.31
CA GLU A 602 -17.02 14.90 17.60
C GLU A 602 -18.46 14.40 17.87
N LYS A 603 -18.71 13.11 17.59
CA LYS A 603 -20.02 12.43 17.71
C LYS A 603 -21.12 12.93 16.76
N ARG A 604 -20.80 13.80 15.80
CA ARG A 604 -21.70 14.28 14.75
C ARG A 604 -21.36 13.67 13.40
N SER A 605 -22.38 13.50 12.58
CA SER A 605 -22.21 13.11 11.18
C SER A 605 -21.72 14.31 10.37
N VAL A 606 -20.72 14.09 9.52
CA VAL A 606 -20.17 15.06 8.58
C VAL A 606 -20.15 14.43 7.20
N TYR A 607 -20.76 15.11 6.24
CA TYR A 607 -20.72 14.76 4.83
C TYR A 607 -19.76 15.70 4.11
N LEU A 608 -18.91 15.14 3.25
CA LEU A 608 -17.89 15.88 2.51
C LEU A 608 -18.24 15.90 1.02
N ILE A 609 -18.27 17.09 0.45
CA ILE A 609 -18.31 17.30 -1.01
C ILE A 609 -16.96 17.86 -1.42
N MET A 610 -16.26 17.14 -2.29
CA MET A 610 -15.02 17.63 -2.91
C MET A 610 -15.37 18.19 -4.28
N TYR A 611 -15.25 19.51 -4.43
CA TYR A 611 -15.53 20.20 -5.68
C TYR A 611 -14.23 20.71 -6.27
N THR A 612 -13.99 20.35 -7.52
CA THR A 612 -12.86 20.85 -8.32
C THR A 612 -13.41 21.43 -9.61
N SER A 613 -12.94 22.61 -10.00
CA SER A 613 -13.31 23.28 -11.25
C SER A 613 -12.08 23.57 -12.09
N GLY A 614 -12.22 23.44 -13.41
CA GLY A 614 -11.19 23.80 -14.38
C GLY A 614 -11.26 25.28 -14.77
N LYS A 615 -11.18 25.57 -16.08
CA LYS A 615 -11.34 26.94 -16.59
C LYS A 615 -12.80 27.43 -16.42
N GLY A 616 -13.01 28.48 -15.63
CA GLY A 616 -14.32 29.12 -15.43
C GLY A 616 -14.42 29.86 -14.09
N LYS A 617 -15.61 30.36 -13.76
CA LYS A 617 -15.92 30.81 -12.39
C LYS A 617 -16.33 29.57 -11.57
N PRO A 618 -15.59 29.19 -10.52
CA PRO A 618 -15.95 28.05 -9.68
C PRO A 618 -17.20 28.40 -8.86
N GLN A 619 -18.35 27.98 -9.36
CA GLN A 619 -19.65 28.14 -8.73
C GLN A 619 -20.33 26.78 -8.61
N LEU A 620 -20.82 26.46 -7.41
CA LEU A 620 -21.62 25.26 -7.17
C LEU A 620 -22.93 25.64 -6.50
N THR A 621 -24.04 25.30 -7.15
CA THR A 621 -25.39 25.44 -6.61
C THR A 621 -25.94 24.05 -6.29
N PHE A 622 -26.47 23.86 -5.09
CA PHE A 622 -27.02 22.58 -4.64
C PHE A 622 -28.07 22.77 -3.55
N THR A 623 -28.98 21.81 -3.44
CA THR A 623 -29.98 21.79 -2.38
C THR A 623 -29.66 20.72 -1.34
N VAL A 624 -30.01 21.01 -0.08
CA VAL A 624 -29.79 20.14 1.08
C VAL A 624 -31.09 20.01 1.85
N SER A 625 -31.58 18.78 2.02
CA SER A 625 -32.79 18.47 2.80
C SER A 625 -32.40 17.91 4.16
N ILE A 626 -32.83 18.56 5.23
CA ILE A 626 -32.56 18.17 6.62
C ILE A 626 -33.87 17.80 7.30
N LYS A 627 -33.94 16.57 7.82
CA LYS A 627 -35.08 16.08 8.60
C LYS A 627 -34.87 16.39 10.08
N LYS A 628 -35.80 17.12 10.70
CA LYS A 628 -35.79 17.45 12.13
C LYS A 628 -37.22 17.48 12.70
N PRO A 629 -37.54 16.71 13.76
CA PRO A 629 -38.89 16.67 14.33
C PRO A 629 -39.36 18.00 14.95
N ASP A 630 -38.45 18.74 15.60
CA ASP A 630 -38.76 20.02 16.27
C ASP A 630 -38.13 21.19 15.51
N VAL A 631 -38.92 21.84 14.66
CA VAL A 631 -38.45 22.77 13.62
C VAL A 631 -38.30 24.23 14.09
N TRP A 632 -38.86 24.59 15.25
CA TRP A 632 -39.30 25.97 15.49
C TRP A 632 -38.28 26.94 16.11
N ASN A 633 -37.10 26.52 16.59
CA ASN A 633 -36.19 27.49 17.26
C ASN A 633 -34.69 27.16 17.36
N ALA A 634 -34.16 26.18 16.61
CA ALA A 634 -32.75 25.84 16.69
C ALA A 634 -32.13 25.62 15.32
N SER A 635 -30.88 26.06 15.16
CA SER A 635 -30.03 25.69 14.04
C SER A 635 -30.06 24.19 13.79
N VAL A 636 -30.03 23.81 12.52
CA VAL A 636 -30.25 22.44 12.06
C VAL A 636 -29.05 21.86 11.34
N VAL A 637 -28.21 22.71 10.74
CA VAL A 637 -27.01 22.28 10.02
C VAL A 637 -25.89 23.31 10.14
N ASP A 638 -24.69 22.80 10.36
CA ASP A 638 -23.46 23.58 10.17
C ASP A 638 -22.91 23.29 8.78
N VAL A 639 -22.56 24.35 8.06
CA VAL A 639 -21.91 24.28 6.76
C VAL A 639 -20.55 24.92 6.89
N ALA A 640 -19.51 24.26 6.39
CA ALA A 640 -18.19 24.87 6.28
C ALA A 640 -17.61 24.64 4.89
N VAL A 641 -16.82 25.60 4.44
CA VAL A 641 -16.16 25.55 3.13
C VAL A 641 -14.68 25.85 3.32
N ALA A 642 -13.84 24.92 2.89
CA ALA A 642 -12.40 25.09 2.80
C ALA A 642 -11.98 25.20 1.34
N GLY A 643 -11.55 26.37 0.89
CA GLY A 643 -10.94 26.53 -0.43
C GLY A 643 -9.43 26.46 -0.36
N LYS A 644 -8.86 25.86 -1.40
CA LYS A 644 -7.44 25.55 -1.52
C LYS A 644 -6.95 26.13 -2.84
N PHE A 645 -5.98 27.03 -2.78
CA PHE A 645 -5.31 27.59 -3.95
C PHE A 645 -3.99 26.84 -4.11
N MET A 646 -4.00 25.80 -4.95
CA MET A 646 -2.88 24.86 -5.04
C MET A 646 -1.83 25.25 -6.08
N ASN A 647 -2.13 26.23 -6.94
CA ASN A 647 -1.27 26.58 -8.07
C ASN A 647 -0.28 27.68 -7.71
N ASP A 648 0.84 27.26 -7.12
CA ASP A 648 1.88 28.11 -6.53
C ASP A 648 2.42 29.22 -7.44
N LYS A 649 2.42 28.97 -8.75
CA LYS A 649 2.96 29.90 -9.75
C LYS A 649 2.08 31.13 -9.98
N TYR A 650 0.80 31.07 -9.64
CA TYR A 650 -0.16 32.14 -9.98
C TYR A 650 -0.55 33.03 -8.80
N PHE A 651 -0.36 32.58 -7.56
CA PHE A 651 -0.76 33.37 -6.40
C PHE A 651 0.42 34.15 -5.79
N VAL A 652 0.09 35.33 -5.25
CA VAL A 652 1.05 36.20 -4.56
C VAL A 652 1.19 35.75 -3.11
N LYS A 653 2.42 35.53 -2.65
CA LYS A 653 2.73 35.16 -1.27
C LYS A 653 3.08 36.41 -0.46
N THR A 654 2.84 36.36 0.85
CA THR A 654 3.39 37.38 1.75
C THR A 654 4.90 37.17 1.90
N LYS A 655 5.65 38.25 2.16
CA LYS A 655 7.10 38.16 2.42
C LYS A 655 7.44 37.22 3.58
N ALA A 656 6.58 37.21 4.61
CA ALA A 656 6.73 36.30 5.75
C ALA A 656 6.61 34.82 5.32
N TYR A 657 5.67 34.50 4.43
CA TYR A 657 5.49 33.14 3.95
C TYR A 657 6.64 32.70 3.04
N GLU A 658 7.14 33.58 2.16
CA GLU A 658 8.32 33.30 1.33
C GLU A 658 9.56 33.05 2.20
N TYR A 659 9.78 33.88 3.22
CA TYR A 659 10.86 33.71 4.18
C TYR A 659 10.75 32.41 4.97
N PHE A 660 9.55 32.03 5.39
CA PHE A 660 9.27 30.76 6.06
C PHE A 660 9.65 29.56 5.17
N LEU A 661 9.20 29.56 3.91
CA LEU A 661 9.48 28.47 2.97
C LEU A 661 10.98 28.36 2.61
N ALA A 662 11.69 29.48 2.51
CA ALA A 662 13.10 29.51 2.14
C ALA A 662 14.05 28.89 3.19
N GLN A 663 13.60 28.72 4.43
CA GLN A 663 14.39 28.12 5.52
C GLN A 663 14.43 26.58 5.47
N PHE A 664 13.54 25.96 4.69
CA PHE A 664 13.45 24.51 4.64
C PHE A 664 14.71 23.90 4.00
N PRO A 665 15.25 22.80 4.55
CA PRO A 665 16.42 22.15 3.98
C PRO A 665 16.18 21.58 2.58
N LYS A 666 17.25 21.51 1.77
CA LYS A 666 17.19 20.99 0.38
C LYS A 666 16.70 19.54 0.24
N TRP A 667 16.74 18.75 1.31
CA TRP A 667 16.22 17.37 1.32
C TRP A 667 14.70 17.30 1.54
N THR A 668 14.01 18.44 1.60
CA THR A 668 12.56 18.52 1.71
C THR A 668 11.92 18.80 0.34
N THR A 669 10.67 18.34 0.17
CA THR A 669 9.79 18.77 -0.92
C THR A 669 8.59 19.49 -0.33
N LEU A 670 8.39 20.73 -0.76
CA LEU A 670 7.34 21.61 -0.25
C LEU A 670 6.21 21.73 -1.26
N TYR A 671 4.99 21.74 -0.75
CA TYR A 671 3.78 22.06 -1.51
C TYR A 671 3.15 23.27 -0.83
N PRO A 672 3.65 24.47 -1.17
CA PRO A 672 3.12 25.71 -0.64
C PRO A 672 1.77 26.00 -1.29
N TRP A 673 0.73 26.09 -0.46
CA TRP A 673 -0.63 26.41 -0.88
C TRP A 673 -1.16 27.59 -0.05
N LEU A 674 -2.15 28.29 -0.59
CA LEU A 674 -2.98 29.20 0.21
C LEU A 674 -4.30 28.52 0.53
N GLY A 675 -4.87 28.84 1.68
CA GLY A 675 -6.15 28.29 2.08
C GLY A 675 -7.03 29.33 2.75
N ILE A 676 -8.33 29.11 2.64
CA ILE A 676 -9.32 29.78 3.47
C ILE A 676 -10.38 28.78 3.95
N TYR A 677 -10.74 28.86 5.22
CA TYR A 677 -11.81 28.10 5.84
C TYR A 677 -12.86 29.06 6.38
N LYS A 678 -14.13 28.89 6.00
CA LYS A 678 -15.25 29.62 6.56
C LYS A 678 -16.34 28.66 7.03
N SER A 679 -16.99 28.95 8.17
CA SER A 679 -18.15 28.19 8.63
C SER A 679 -19.36 29.07 8.93
N TRP A 680 -20.53 28.47 8.78
CA TRP A 680 -21.85 29.07 8.96
C TRP A 680 -22.79 28.08 9.66
N THR A 681 -23.77 28.63 10.39
CA THR A 681 -24.83 27.87 11.06
C THR A 681 -26.20 28.29 10.48
N PHE A 682 -27.08 27.35 10.13
CA PHE A 682 -28.40 27.62 9.51
C PHE A 682 -29.59 26.96 10.20
#